data_AF-A0A1C7Z0X9-F1
#
_entry.id   AF-A0A1C7Z0X9-F1
#
_cell.length_a   1.000
_cell.length_b   1.000
_cell.length_c   1.000
_cell.angle_alpha   90.00
_cell.angle_beta   90.00
_cell.angle_gamma   90.00
#
_symmetry.space_group_name_H-M   'P 1'
#
loop_
_entity.id
_entity.type
_entity.pdbx_description
1 polymer ?
#
loop_
_entity_poly.entity_id
_entity_poly.type
_entity_poly.pdbx_seq_one_letter_code
_entity_poly.pdbx_strand_id
1 'polypeptide(L)'
;MADQPFSLLRNLAKIETTTAERTNGKLAFVDAMQALGITSVFDIVRRSKPAFVRDLYRLSDANGELAYENARCYATQIVRLYRNQLVSSGRTQNLTLRTGVRSLVDIGPSFPNLFKENWDLFCKVGAIEAKDSPAAYLTSLYRFATQELEGSSAETNRIHLEDRRPDLKGLLIDQQSTFNPVPTLQIVNQVLSKAIEAYVDTVDEDKDKTLYQLMTEKQHPFQFPYNFHHQQITLGLSGKKPVLGELNYRVSLELPATSAGTDAYGAVQQNSTVAQMMMSGLGPEQQAILMAPALPVLPPADVGKLNGSLAADEDLSSVIRFFKSSYGIDYIPGVPNSLDTLKIFIEKTGLHSDAVEALLAVHNHAPYPSPNILAAGQNVNGTKESREALSAQYGACYVNGPTEQASLEISKDPNGDARLLNTSVDRFDRLQRMIRLQRWMDIPFAELDTLILAVIRSEGADNLEAVLTTNVLRALGVYRYLRGRYTLEPEEFAAFIHALGAYANGGRRPMFDQVFNNPSLFETPMVLDGSTLYLSNPNSAAARTLAQLCAGLQLPLTQDDLWPLAIDTRDLIGDTPGDLKSNLSMMSSLYRQTRIASMFDLAGKDSRALIDLLDGEAYRKKIVTGRIHAGHTDILDILMQMDWAVTWLKDTGRDISALRLLLGVDSTEAPTPQSLIDQLNHLAKDARDAALNAPKLEALNLPAQDDNEAAIDWSGAVLVPLTDANGLVISQALTLVDDLPSTFTAVLATQLEPIALDDSVKTELMTRLLEFILKGYITQNRLIEGLLQTNAGLPLDRCETVMRWAGSSVGIFLGEVLSATADAELSLPLTDSGKVVIETLMTLVRYAEANQQLGLSAQALRTFLVYPQWLHASFNAPLDLSLGSFFLLDRYRDWRDSSGHPETALLSYLSRANGLETAKTTEQAQQCAASLAPLTSWTASEVLTASAFLTAHAGVATSMHEVDWIKRMHSTSVLTGLAAEQILAATNLTNASTPENWKKVGEAVMAASR
;
A
#
# COMPACT_ATOMS: atom_id res chain seq x y z
N MET A 1 -67.08 54.84 43.08
CA MET A 1 -66.93 53.64 43.93
C MET A 1 -65.45 53.37 44.05
N ALA A 2 -64.91 53.63 45.23
CA ALA A 2 -63.52 53.37 45.58
C ALA A 2 -63.45 51.93 46.10
N ASP A 3 -62.84 51.04 45.32
CA ASP A 3 -62.32 49.77 45.81
C ASP A 3 -61.01 49.51 45.07
N GLN A 4 -59.90 49.65 45.79
CA GLN A 4 -58.62 49.11 45.34
C GLN A 4 -58.79 47.60 45.12
N PRO A 5 -58.20 47.01 44.07
CA PRO A 5 -58.31 45.58 43.84
C PRO A 5 -57.79 44.81 45.07
N PHE A 6 -58.55 43.79 45.47
CA PHE A 6 -58.24 42.84 46.55
C PHE A 6 -56.78 42.35 46.44
N SER A 7 -55.84 42.96 47.17
CA SER A 7 -54.47 42.45 47.24
C SER A 7 -54.43 41.32 48.27
N LEU A 8 -54.36 40.08 47.79
CA LEU A 8 -54.26 38.88 48.63
C LEU A 8 -53.08 38.94 49.61
N LEU A 9 -52.04 39.71 49.29
CA LEU A 9 -50.89 39.96 50.16
C LEU A 9 -51.29 40.61 51.49
N ARG A 10 -52.32 41.48 51.52
CA ARG A 10 -52.78 42.15 52.75
C ARG A 10 -53.40 41.19 53.78
N ASN A 11 -53.80 39.99 53.35
CA ASN A 11 -54.48 38.99 54.18
C ASN A 11 -53.56 37.84 54.63
N LEU A 12 -52.27 37.87 54.28
CA LEU A 12 -51.34 36.77 54.56
C LEU A 12 -50.88 36.73 56.01
N ALA A 13 -50.66 37.88 56.64
CA ALA A 13 -50.43 38.01 58.06
C ALA A 13 -51.59 38.81 58.67
N LYS A 14 -52.03 38.46 59.89
CA LYS A 14 -53.05 39.24 60.61
C LYS A 14 -52.62 40.71 60.61
N ILE A 15 -53.54 41.59 60.20
CA ILE A 15 -53.41 43.03 60.38
C ILE A 15 -53.18 43.24 61.87
N GLU A 16 -51.96 43.60 62.25
CA GLU A 16 -51.73 44.17 63.56
C GLU A 16 -52.61 45.41 63.62
N THR A 17 -53.57 45.39 64.53
CA THR A 17 -54.48 46.49 64.81
C THR A 17 -53.64 47.76 64.93
N THR A 18 -53.83 48.66 63.98
CA THR A 18 -53.25 49.99 63.99
C THR A 18 -53.58 50.66 65.32
N THR A 19 -52.60 50.74 66.21
CA THR A 19 -52.31 51.92 67.05
C THR A 19 -51.04 51.75 67.86
N ALA A 20 -50.30 52.87 67.92
CA ALA A 20 -49.19 53.24 68.79
C ALA A 20 -47.76 52.83 68.35
N GLU A 21 -47.05 53.84 67.85
CA GLU A 21 -45.60 54.09 67.93
C GLU A 21 -44.66 52.87 67.90
N ARG A 22 -44.10 52.57 66.72
CA ARG A 22 -42.97 51.63 66.59
C ARG A 22 -41.65 52.38 66.43
N THR A 23 -40.79 52.24 67.43
CA THR A 23 -39.49 52.89 67.56
C THR A 23 -38.29 52.06 67.07
N ASN A 24 -38.48 50.99 66.28
CA ASN A 24 -37.39 50.06 65.89
C ASN A 24 -37.10 49.91 64.39
N GLY A 25 -37.48 50.88 63.54
CA GLY A 25 -37.07 50.90 62.12
C GLY A 25 -37.56 49.74 61.24
N LYS A 26 -38.46 48.89 61.75
CA LYS A 26 -39.07 47.77 61.03
C LYS A 26 -40.34 48.21 60.30
N LEU A 27 -40.48 47.74 59.07
CA LEU A 27 -41.55 48.09 58.14
C LEU A 27 -42.84 47.29 58.43
N ALA A 28 -43.98 47.88 58.08
CA ALA A 28 -45.25 47.15 58.03
C ALA A 28 -45.14 46.01 57.01
N PHE A 29 -45.89 44.92 57.20
CA PHE A 29 -45.79 43.72 56.34
C PHE A 29 -45.89 44.04 54.83
N VAL A 30 -46.79 44.94 54.45
CA VAL A 30 -46.98 45.34 53.03
C VAL A 30 -45.76 46.08 52.48
N ASP A 31 -45.20 47.01 53.25
CA ASP A 31 -44.02 47.77 52.86
C ASP A 31 -42.76 46.88 52.85
N ALA A 32 -42.69 45.90 53.75
CA ALA A 32 -41.65 44.87 53.77
C ALA A 32 -41.75 43.93 52.55
N MET A 33 -42.96 43.56 52.10
CA MET A 33 -43.13 42.80 50.84
C MET A 33 -42.67 43.61 49.63
N GLN A 34 -42.97 44.91 49.58
CA GLN A 34 -42.49 45.79 48.50
C GLN A 34 -40.96 45.94 48.53
N ALA A 35 -40.36 46.12 49.71
CA ALA A 35 -38.90 46.18 49.88
C ALA A 35 -38.20 44.85 49.48
N LEU A 36 -38.87 43.70 49.65
CA LEU A 36 -38.39 42.39 49.21
C LEU A 36 -38.64 42.10 47.72
N GLY A 37 -39.29 43.01 46.99
CA GLY A 37 -39.67 42.83 45.58
C GLY A 37 -40.77 41.78 45.37
N ILE A 38 -41.57 41.47 46.40
CA ILE A 38 -42.61 40.45 46.36
C ILE A 38 -43.92 41.09 45.91
N THR A 39 -44.41 40.67 44.74
CA THR A 39 -45.61 41.26 44.12
C THR A 39 -46.81 40.33 44.12
N SER A 40 -46.56 39.02 44.28
CA SER A 40 -47.60 37.99 44.28
C SER A 40 -47.39 36.97 45.39
N VAL A 41 -48.47 36.27 45.73
CA VAL A 41 -48.43 35.13 46.66
C VAL A 41 -47.52 34.00 46.13
N PHE A 42 -47.37 33.88 44.82
CA PHE A 42 -46.49 32.91 44.18
C PHE A 42 -45.01 33.21 44.41
N ASP A 43 -44.63 34.49 44.52
CA ASP A 43 -43.23 34.88 44.78
C ASP A 43 -42.79 34.48 46.19
N ILE A 44 -43.73 34.40 47.14
CA ILE A 44 -43.50 33.88 48.50
C ILE A 44 -43.27 32.38 48.44
N VAL A 45 -44.17 31.63 47.77
CA VAL A 45 -44.14 30.16 47.72
C VAL A 45 -42.97 29.63 46.89
N ARG A 46 -42.45 30.41 45.94
CA ARG A 46 -41.22 30.09 45.18
C ARG A 46 -39.96 30.07 46.05
N ARG A 47 -39.94 30.76 47.19
CA ARG A 47 -38.81 30.70 48.13
C ARG A 47 -39.00 29.54 49.11
N SER A 48 -37.90 29.02 49.63
CA SER A 48 -37.99 28.06 50.73
C SER A 48 -38.56 28.76 51.98
N LYS A 49 -39.42 28.06 52.72
CA LYS A 49 -40.04 28.55 53.95
C LYS A 49 -39.02 29.19 54.92
N PRO A 50 -37.85 28.58 55.20
CA PRO A 50 -36.86 29.18 56.11
C PRO A 50 -36.23 30.46 55.55
N ALA A 51 -35.98 30.53 54.24
CA ALA A 51 -35.39 31.71 53.61
C ALA A 51 -36.33 32.90 53.65
N PHE A 52 -37.60 32.71 53.31
CA PHE A 52 -38.61 33.76 53.39
C PHE A 52 -38.80 34.28 54.82
N VAL A 53 -38.91 33.37 55.80
CA VAL A 53 -39.08 33.76 57.21
C VAL A 53 -37.88 34.58 57.70
N ARG A 54 -36.66 34.16 57.36
CA ARG A 54 -35.44 34.88 57.70
C ARG A 54 -35.39 36.27 57.07
N ASP A 55 -35.68 36.37 55.78
CA ASP A 55 -35.59 37.62 55.03
C ASP A 55 -36.68 38.61 55.46
N LEU A 56 -37.88 38.11 55.77
CA LEU A 56 -38.96 38.93 56.34
C LEU A 56 -38.64 39.39 57.76
N TYR A 57 -38.08 38.53 58.62
CA TYR A 57 -37.73 38.87 59.99
C TYR A 57 -36.75 40.06 60.09
N ARG A 58 -35.88 40.21 59.08
CA ARG A 58 -34.95 41.35 58.98
C ARG A 58 -35.66 42.69 58.74
N LEU A 59 -36.83 42.67 58.11
CA LEU A 59 -37.53 43.87 57.65
C LEU A 59 -38.84 44.15 58.40
N SER A 60 -39.47 43.13 58.99
CA SER A 60 -40.77 43.23 59.66
C SER A 60 -40.88 42.27 60.85
N ASP A 61 -41.67 42.64 61.85
CA ASP A 61 -42.04 41.77 62.99
C ASP A 61 -43.22 40.83 62.67
N ALA A 62 -43.78 40.93 61.47
CA ALA A 62 -44.87 40.06 61.04
C ALA A 62 -44.48 38.58 61.10
N ASN A 63 -45.43 37.74 61.51
CA ASN A 63 -45.23 36.29 61.57
C ASN A 63 -45.03 35.72 60.16
N GLY A 64 -43.78 35.59 59.73
CA GLY A 64 -43.41 35.06 58.42
C GLY A 64 -43.81 33.61 58.21
N GLU A 65 -43.89 32.82 59.28
CA GLU A 65 -44.32 31.44 59.17
C GLU A 65 -45.81 31.35 58.79
N LEU A 66 -46.65 32.11 59.47
CA LEU A 66 -48.08 32.22 59.17
C LEU A 66 -48.31 32.82 57.77
N ALA A 67 -47.54 33.86 57.41
CA ALA A 67 -47.63 34.48 56.10
C ALA A 67 -47.31 33.50 54.96
N TYR A 68 -46.28 32.65 55.15
CA TYR A 68 -45.91 31.62 54.18
C TYR A 68 -47.00 30.55 54.05
N GLU A 69 -47.56 30.07 55.16
CA GLU A 69 -48.63 29.06 55.13
C GLU A 69 -49.91 29.57 54.47
N ASN A 70 -50.32 30.80 54.81
CA ASN A 70 -51.47 31.44 54.15
C ASN A 70 -51.19 31.68 52.66
N ALA A 71 -49.97 32.07 52.31
CA ALA A 71 -49.58 32.25 50.92
C ALA A 71 -49.67 30.93 50.16
N ARG A 72 -49.18 29.84 50.74
CA ARG A 72 -49.29 28.50 50.17
C ARG A 72 -50.74 28.07 49.97
N CYS A 73 -51.62 28.35 50.93
CA CYS A 73 -53.05 28.06 50.83
C CYS A 73 -53.70 28.83 49.66
N TYR A 74 -53.52 30.15 49.60
CA TYR A 74 -54.06 30.97 48.52
C TYR A 74 -53.48 30.60 47.16
N ALA A 75 -52.17 30.39 47.05
CA ALA A 75 -51.52 29.93 45.83
C ALA A 75 -52.12 28.60 45.35
N THR A 76 -52.35 27.65 46.26
CA THR A 76 -53.00 26.36 45.93
C THR A 76 -54.43 26.55 45.43
N GLN A 77 -55.22 27.43 46.06
CA GLN A 77 -56.58 27.74 45.62
C GLN A 77 -56.60 28.39 44.23
N ILE A 78 -55.73 29.39 43.99
CA ILE A 78 -55.62 30.08 42.71
C ILE A 78 -55.18 29.08 41.63
N VAL A 79 -54.17 28.25 41.89
CA VAL A 79 -53.73 27.20 40.96
C VAL A 79 -54.86 26.24 40.64
N ARG A 80 -55.67 25.84 41.63
CA ARG A 80 -56.82 24.98 41.42
C ARG A 80 -57.88 25.66 40.55
N LEU A 81 -58.22 26.92 40.83
CA LEU A 81 -59.18 27.69 40.04
C LEU A 81 -58.69 27.88 38.60
N TYR A 82 -57.41 28.21 38.43
CA TYR A 82 -56.78 28.36 37.12
C TYR A 82 -56.74 27.04 36.35
N ARG A 83 -56.37 25.92 36.99
CA ARG A 83 -56.44 24.58 36.38
C ARG A 83 -57.85 24.22 35.96
N ASN A 84 -58.85 24.53 36.79
CA ASN A 84 -60.25 24.29 36.45
C ASN A 84 -60.69 25.12 35.23
N GLN A 85 -60.27 26.38 35.12
CA GLN A 85 -60.53 27.23 33.96
C GLN A 85 -59.84 26.72 32.68
N LEU A 86 -58.65 26.14 32.80
CA LEU A 86 -57.94 25.57 31.65
C LEU A 86 -58.53 24.23 31.19
N VAL A 87 -58.91 23.35 32.13
CA VAL A 87 -59.42 22.02 31.80
C VAL A 87 -60.87 22.08 31.33
N SER A 88 -61.65 23.05 31.80
CA SER A 88 -63.07 23.19 31.47
C SER A 88 -63.33 24.46 30.66
N SER A 89 -63.92 24.33 29.46
CA SER A 89 -64.33 25.47 28.64
C SER A 89 -65.64 26.11 29.14
N GLY A 90 -66.32 25.47 30.10
CA GLY A 90 -67.66 25.84 30.54
C GLY A 90 -68.77 25.58 29.50
N ARG A 91 -68.40 25.17 28.28
CA ARG A 91 -69.30 24.88 27.16
C ARG A 91 -69.54 23.38 27.05
N THR A 92 -70.76 23.00 26.72
CA THR A 92 -71.10 21.61 26.39
C THR A 92 -70.59 21.27 24.99
N GLN A 93 -69.84 20.18 24.88
CA GLN A 93 -69.24 19.70 23.64
C GLN A 93 -70.31 19.06 22.73
N ASN A 94 -70.35 19.47 21.45
CA ASN A 94 -71.20 18.82 20.43
C ASN A 94 -70.51 17.55 19.93
N LEU A 95 -70.77 16.42 20.60
CA LEU A 95 -70.31 15.09 20.17
C LEU A 95 -70.81 14.78 18.74
N THR A 96 -69.90 14.49 17.81
CA THR A 96 -70.24 13.96 16.49
C THR A 96 -70.75 12.52 16.63
N LEU A 97 -71.94 12.25 16.10
CA LEU A 97 -72.62 10.94 15.96
C LEU A 97 -72.58 10.01 17.19
N ARG A 98 -73.57 10.16 18.09
CA ARG A 98 -73.85 9.17 19.16
C ARG A 98 -74.49 7.91 18.57
N THR A 99 -73.89 6.73 18.77
CA THR A 99 -74.44 5.43 18.34
C THR A 99 -74.84 4.54 19.54
N GLY A 100 -75.80 3.64 19.33
CA GLY A 100 -76.29 2.69 20.33
C GLY A 100 -77.23 3.28 21.39
N VAL A 101 -77.45 2.55 22.50
CA VAL A 101 -78.39 2.92 23.60
C VAL A 101 -78.14 4.32 24.18
N ARG A 102 -76.93 4.87 24.01
CA ARG A 102 -76.53 6.21 24.45
C ARG A 102 -77.10 7.36 23.61
N SER A 103 -77.74 7.11 22.47
CA SER A 103 -78.48 8.11 21.69
C SER A 103 -79.90 8.36 22.21
N LEU A 104 -80.41 7.51 23.12
CA LEU A 104 -81.79 7.60 23.65
C LEU A 104 -82.00 8.70 24.70
N VAL A 105 -80.95 9.44 25.08
CA VAL A 105 -81.02 10.55 26.04
C VAL A 105 -80.31 11.76 25.45
N ASP A 106 -81.01 12.89 25.36
CA ASP A 106 -80.50 14.14 24.76
C ASP A 106 -79.20 14.61 25.44
N ILE A 107 -79.10 14.46 26.77
CA ILE A 107 -77.89 14.73 27.56
C ILE A 107 -77.71 13.66 28.64
N GLY A 108 -77.05 12.55 28.32
CA GLY A 108 -76.65 11.55 29.31
C GLY A 108 -75.41 11.97 30.13
N PRO A 109 -75.17 11.36 31.31
CA PRO A 109 -73.95 11.56 32.09
C PRO A 109 -72.76 10.94 31.36
N SER A 110 -72.17 11.70 30.44
CA SER A 110 -70.91 11.39 29.78
C SER A 110 -69.81 12.24 30.39
N PHE A 111 -68.58 11.73 30.36
CA PHE A 111 -67.41 12.44 30.85
C PHE A 111 -67.28 13.86 30.25
N PRO A 112 -67.46 14.09 28.93
CA PRO A 112 -67.42 15.43 28.36
C PRO A 112 -68.54 16.36 28.85
N ASN A 113 -69.73 15.84 29.17
CA ASN A 113 -70.86 16.64 29.66
C ASN A 113 -70.70 17.05 31.13
N LEU A 114 -70.07 16.19 31.95
CA LEU A 114 -69.83 16.44 33.37
C LEU A 114 -68.65 17.40 33.60
N PHE A 115 -67.58 17.25 32.83
CA PHE A 115 -66.34 18.01 33.02
C PHE A 115 -66.18 19.18 32.04
N LYS A 116 -66.99 19.23 30.96
CA LYS A 116 -67.02 20.30 29.95
C LYS A 116 -65.62 20.63 29.44
N GLU A 117 -64.89 19.59 29.04
CA GLU A 117 -63.48 19.69 28.70
C GLU A 117 -63.21 20.77 27.64
N ASN A 118 -62.08 21.45 27.74
CA ASN A 118 -61.65 22.45 26.77
C ASN A 118 -60.81 21.79 25.66
N TRP A 119 -61.43 21.15 24.67
CA TRP A 119 -60.73 20.42 23.61
C TRP A 119 -59.75 21.28 22.79
N ASP A 120 -59.94 22.60 22.74
CA ASP A 120 -59.01 23.53 22.07
C ASP A 120 -57.62 23.57 22.73
N LEU A 121 -57.51 23.12 23.99
CA LEU A 121 -56.25 23.01 24.74
C LEU A 121 -55.73 21.56 24.85
N PHE A 122 -56.37 20.61 24.14
CA PHE A 122 -55.91 19.23 24.08
C PHE A 122 -55.04 19.06 22.84
N CYS A 123 -53.96 18.31 23.00
CA CYS A 123 -53.08 17.91 21.92
C CYS A 123 -53.21 16.42 21.64
N LYS A 124 -52.67 15.96 20.52
CA LYS A 124 -52.58 14.52 20.25
C LYS A 124 -51.61 13.87 21.24
N VAL A 125 -51.80 12.57 21.51
CA VAL A 125 -50.86 11.78 22.30
C VAL A 125 -49.50 11.77 21.58
N GLY A 126 -48.44 12.10 22.31
CA GLY A 126 -47.08 12.21 21.76
C GLY A 126 -46.78 13.52 21.02
N ALA A 127 -47.71 14.49 21.02
CA ALA A 127 -47.44 15.82 20.49
C ALA A 127 -46.41 16.58 21.35
N ILE A 128 -45.65 17.50 20.74
CA ILE A 128 -44.59 18.24 21.42
C ILE A 128 -45.14 19.15 22.53
N GLU A 129 -46.34 19.71 22.31
CA GLU A 129 -47.06 20.57 23.24
C GLU A 129 -47.72 19.81 24.41
N ALA A 130 -47.64 18.48 24.41
CA ALA A 130 -48.17 17.67 25.51
C ALA A 130 -47.41 17.98 26.81
N LYS A 131 -48.13 18.03 27.94
CA LYS A 131 -47.54 18.38 29.26
C LYS A 131 -46.59 17.30 29.79
N ASP A 132 -46.74 16.09 29.29
CA ASP A 132 -45.92 14.92 29.55
C ASP A 132 -44.95 14.62 28.39
N SER A 133 -44.77 15.54 27.45
CA SER A 133 -43.82 15.38 26.35
C SER A 133 -42.37 15.41 26.87
N PRO A 134 -41.42 14.79 26.13
CA PRO A 134 -39.99 14.92 26.42
C PRO A 134 -39.53 16.38 26.45
N ALA A 135 -40.11 17.25 25.63
CA ALA A 135 -39.82 18.67 25.59
C ALA A 135 -40.28 19.40 26.87
N ALA A 136 -41.47 19.06 27.39
CA ALA A 136 -41.96 19.58 28.66
C ALA A 136 -41.06 19.14 29.83
N TYR A 137 -40.63 17.87 29.82
CA TYR A 137 -39.68 17.34 30.81
C TYR A 137 -38.33 18.05 30.74
N LEU A 138 -37.74 18.19 29.55
CA LEU A 138 -36.47 18.92 29.33
C LEU A 138 -36.55 20.37 29.82
N THR A 139 -37.64 21.07 29.51
CA THR A 139 -37.85 22.46 29.95
C THR A 139 -37.93 22.54 31.47
N SER A 140 -38.59 21.58 32.12
CA SER A 140 -38.65 21.51 33.58
C SER A 140 -37.28 21.25 34.19
N LEU A 141 -36.49 20.33 33.61
CA LEU A 141 -35.13 20.05 34.06
C LEU A 141 -34.20 21.24 33.89
N TYR A 142 -34.26 21.94 32.75
CA TYR A 142 -33.42 23.12 32.51
C TYR A 142 -33.72 24.23 33.51
N ARG A 143 -35.00 24.49 33.81
CA ARG A 143 -35.40 25.45 34.85
C ARG A 143 -34.96 25.01 36.23
N PHE A 144 -35.10 23.73 36.56
CA PHE A 144 -34.64 23.21 37.84
C PHE A 144 -33.12 23.37 38.01
N ALA A 145 -32.33 23.02 36.99
CA ALA A 145 -30.88 23.17 37.04
C ALA A 145 -30.44 24.63 37.20
N THR A 146 -31.02 25.55 36.42
CA THR A 146 -30.62 26.96 36.42
C THR A 146 -31.16 27.75 37.62
N GLN A 147 -32.40 27.50 38.04
CA GLN A 147 -33.05 28.29 39.10
C GLN A 147 -32.85 27.69 40.50
N GLU A 148 -32.92 26.37 40.64
CA GLU A 148 -32.87 25.72 41.96
C GLU A 148 -31.45 25.27 42.33
N LEU A 149 -30.71 24.62 41.42
CA LEU A 149 -29.37 24.14 41.73
C LEU A 149 -28.35 25.29 41.68
N GLU A 150 -28.27 26.00 40.56
CA GLU A 150 -27.30 27.09 40.39
C GLU A 150 -27.64 28.34 41.21
N GLY A 151 -28.94 28.62 41.39
CA GLY A 151 -29.45 29.69 42.25
C GLY A 151 -29.33 29.43 43.77
N SER A 152 -28.92 28.22 44.17
CA SER A 152 -28.59 27.89 45.57
C SER A 152 -27.17 28.34 45.95
N SER A 153 -26.86 28.38 47.26
CA SER A 153 -25.62 28.90 47.89
C SER A 153 -24.41 29.08 46.96
N ALA A 154 -23.86 30.30 46.94
CA ALA A 154 -22.73 30.70 46.12
C ALA A 154 -21.45 29.93 46.50
N GLU A 155 -21.14 28.88 45.77
CA GLU A 155 -19.82 28.26 45.74
C GLU A 155 -18.98 28.94 44.67
N THR A 156 -17.82 29.47 45.06
CA THR A 156 -16.95 30.29 44.19
C THR A 156 -16.41 29.53 42.98
N ASN A 157 -16.40 28.19 43.01
CA ASN A 157 -15.85 27.32 41.96
C ASN A 157 -16.93 26.58 41.14
N ARG A 158 -18.21 26.97 41.24
CA ARG A 158 -19.28 26.33 40.48
C ARG A 158 -19.22 26.78 39.01
N ILE A 159 -19.09 25.83 38.09
CA ILE A 159 -19.17 26.09 36.65
C ILE A 159 -20.64 25.99 36.22
N HIS A 160 -21.21 27.06 35.66
CA HIS A 160 -22.61 27.09 35.26
C HIS A 160 -22.88 26.16 34.07
N LEU A 161 -24.12 25.72 33.92
CA LEU A 161 -24.57 24.93 32.78
C LEU A 161 -24.45 25.73 31.49
N GLU A 162 -24.71 27.03 31.52
CA GLU A 162 -24.54 27.92 30.36
C GLU A 162 -23.08 27.99 29.90
N ASP A 163 -22.10 27.94 30.82
CA ASP A 163 -20.68 27.93 30.48
C ASP A 163 -20.23 26.59 29.90
N ARG A 164 -20.75 25.47 30.46
CA ARG A 164 -20.40 24.11 30.02
C ARG A 164 -21.04 23.74 28.68
N ARG A 165 -22.26 24.20 28.44
CA ARG A 165 -23.11 23.86 27.28
C ARG A 165 -23.89 25.09 26.80
N PRO A 166 -23.20 26.08 26.21
CA PRO A 166 -23.83 27.31 25.72
C PRO A 166 -24.86 27.05 24.60
N ASP A 167 -24.73 25.91 23.92
CA ASP A 167 -25.63 25.47 22.84
C ASP A 167 -27.04 25.12 23.33
N LEU A 168 -27.20 24.67 24.58
CA LEU A 168 -28.52 24.24 25.10
C LEU A 168 -29.52 25.39 25.21
N LYS A 169 -29.05 26.60 25.54
CA LYS A 169 -29.90 27.79 25.67
C LYS A 169 -30.51 28.22 24.33
N GLY A 170 -29.76 28.05 23.25
CA GLY A 170 -30.18 28.39 21.88
C GLY A 170 -30.84 27.24 21.12
N LEU A 171 -30.98 26.05 21.72
CA LEU A 171 -31.56 24.89 21.07
C LEU A 171 -33.06 25.10 20.80
N LEU A 172 -33.44 25.14 19.52
CA LEU A 172 -34.83 25.25 19.12
C LEU A 172 -35.55 23.92 19.42
N ILE A 173 -36.63 24.00 20.19
CA ILE A 173 -37.48 22.84 20.51
C ILE A 173 -38.59 22.75 19.44
N ASP A 174 -38.41 21.85 18.48
CA ASP A 174 -39.35 21.57 17.42
C ASP A 174 -39.49 20.05 17.17
N GLN A 175 -40.31 19.67 16.18
CA GLN A 175 -40.52 18.26 15.85
C GLN A 175 -39.23 17.56 15.40
N GLN A 176 -38.33 18.27 14.70
CA GLN A 176 -37.08 17.69 14.21
C GLN A 176 -36.09 17.47 15.35
N SER A 177 -35.87 18.45 16.22
CA SER A 177 -34.94 18.33 17.34
C SER A 177 -35.42 17.36 18.44
N THR A 178 -36.74 17.19 18.57
CA THR A 178 -37.32 16.31 19.61
C THR A 178 -37.38 14.84 19.20
N PHE A 179 -37.68 14.55 17.93
CA PHE A 179 -38.02 13.18 17.50
C PHE A 179 -37.10 12.59 16.43
N ASN A 180 -36.27 13.39 15.76
CA ASN A 180 -35.33 12.85 14.77
C ASN A 180 -34.11 12.24 15.49
N PRO A 181 -33.85 10.93 15.35
CA PRO A 181 -32.68 10.33 15.96
C PRO A 181 -31.40 10.84 15.28
N VAL A 182 -30.43 11.28 16.10
CA VAL A 182 -29.10 11.72 15.64
C VAL A 182 -28.03 10.90 16.37
N PRO A 183 -26.94 10.49 15.70
CA PRO A 183 -25.84 9.79 16.36
C PRO A 183 -25.23 10.63 17.50
N THR A 184 -25.09 10.04 18.69
CA THR A 184 -24.54 10.73 19.87
C THR A 184 -23.14 11.29 19.60
N LEU A 185 -22.31 10.56 18.84
CA LEU A 185 -20.95 11.00 18.50
C LEU A 185 -20.94 12.28 17.65
N GLN A 186 -21.94 12.47 16.79
CA GLN A 186 -22.06 13.70 16.00
C GLN A 186 -22.30 14.91 16.92
N ILE A 187 -23.14 14.76 17.94
CA ILE A 187 -23.39 15.81 18.93
C ILE A 187 -22.12 16.12 19.71
N VAL A 188 -21.39 15.09 20.14
CA VAL A 188 -20.10 15.25 20.84
C VAL A 188 -19.11 16.04 19.99
N ASN A 189 -18.93 15.66 18.72
CA ASN A 189 -18.03 16.35 17.81
C ASN A 189 -18.46 17.81 17.58
N GLN A 190 -19.76 18.07 17.38
CA GLN A 190 -20.26 19.44 17.22
C GLN A 190 -20.00 20.32 18.45
N VAL A 191 -20.21 19.78 19.65
CA VAL A 191 -19.97 20.52 20.90
C VAL A 191 -18.47 20.80 21.09
N LEU A 192 -17.62 19.79 20.85
CA LEU A 192 -16.17 19.95 20.97
C LEU A 192 -15.60 20.91 19.91
N SER A 193 -16.03 20.79 18.65
CA SER A 193 -15.60 21.69 17.56
C SER A 193 -15.90 23.14 17.88
N LYS A 194 -17.14 23.45 18.31
CA LYS A 194 -17.52 24.82 18.70
C LYS A 194 -16.70 25.35 19.88
N ALA A 195 -16.42 24.51 20.87
CA ALA A 195 -15.59 24.91 22.01
C ALA A 195 -14.14 25.20 21.59
N ILE A 196 -13.60 24.42 20.65
CA ILE A 196 -12.26 24.65 20.09
C ILE A 196 -12.25 25.92 19.25
N GLU A 197 -13.23 26.13 18.37
CA GLU A 197 -13.37 27.35 17.55
C GLU A 197 -13.41 28.60 18.44
N ALA A 198 -14.22 28.58 19.50
CA ALA A 198 -14.29 29.68 20.46
C ALA A 198 -12.97 29.94 21.18
N TYR A 199 -12.17 28.90 21.47
CA TYR A 199 -10.83 29.05 22.06
C TYR A 199 -9.83 29.61 21.04
N VAL A 200 -9.88 29.14 19.80
CA VAL A 200 -9.01 29.57 18.71
C VAL A 200 -9.17 31.07 18.43
N ASP A 201 -10.40 31.58 18.48
CA ASP A 201 -10.68 33.02 18.37
C ASP A 201 -9.99 33.88 19.44
N THR A 202 -9.58 33.29 20.57
CA THR A 202 -8.87 33.99 21.65
C THR A 202 -7.35 34.00 21.49
N VAL A 203 -6.80 33.15 20.61
CA VAL A 203 -5.36 33.00 20.38
C VAL A 203 -5.01 33.61 19.02
N ASP A 204 -4.37 34.79 19.03
CA ASP A 204 -4.07 35.54 17.80
C ASP A 204 -3.27 34.73 16.76
N GLU A 205 -2.40 33.81 17.19
CA GLU A 205 -1.60 32.94 16.30
C GLU A 205 -2.41 31.86 15.56
N ASP A 206 -3.58 31.47 16.10
CA ASP A 206 -4.39 30.37 15.59
C ASP A 206 -5.71 30.82 14.94
N LYS A 207 -6.05 32.11 15.04
CA LYS A 207 -7.36 32.69 14.69
C LYS A 207 -7.88 32.38 13.27
N ASP A 208 -6.99 32.24 12.28
CA ASP A 208 -7.35 31.97 10.89
C ASP A 208 -7.26 30.47 10.52
N LYS A 209 -6.89 29.61 11.47
CA LYS A 209 -6.68 28.18 11.22
C LYS A 209 -7.98 27.40 11.41
N THR A 210 -8.23 26.48 10.49
CA THR A 210 -9.33 25.52 10.62
C THR A 210 -9.03 24.48 11.70
N LEU A 211 -10.08 23.87 12.28
CA LEU A 211 -9.95 22.78 13.25
C LEU A 211 -9.02 21.66 12.76
N TYR A 212 -9.15 21.26 11.49
CA TYR A 212 -8.33 20.20 10.92
C TYR A 212 -6.86 20.62 10.74
N GLN A 213 -6.58 21.87 10.42
CA GLN A 213 -5.20 22.40 10.39
C GLN A 213 -4.57 22.35 11.79
N LEU A 214 -5.31 22.76 12.83
CA LEU A 214 -4.81 22.71 14.21
C LEU A 214 -4.51 21.30 14.69
N MET A 215 -5.38 20.33 14.38
CA MET A 215 -5.16 18.91 14.72
C MET A 215 -3.98 18.31 13.94
N THR A 216 -3.69 18.85 12.77
CA THR A 216 -2.57 18.42 11.91
C THR A 216 -1.24 18.99 12.40
N GLU A 217 -1.22 20.25 12.88
CA GLU A 217 -0.01 20.94 13.36
C GLU A 217 0.41 20.55 14.78
N LYS A 218 -0.55 20.18 15.65
CA LYS A 218 -0.23 19.80 17.04
C LYS A 218 0.57 18.50 17.11
N GLN A 219 1.48 18.44 18.09
CA GLN A 219 2.26 17.23 18.39
C GLN A 219 1.91 16.67 19.77
N HIS A 220 1.72 17.50 20.79
CA HIS A 220 1.20 17.10 22.11
C HIS A 220 -0.30 17.42 22.25
N PRO A 221 -1.12 16.53 22.84
CA PRO A 221 -0.80 15.18 23.33
C PRO A 221 -0.36 14.19 22.25
N PHE A 222 0.33 13.10 22.64
CA PHE A 222 0.95 12.12 21.73
C PHE A 222 -0.01 11.36 20.78
N GLN A 223 -1.31 11.59 20.85
CA GLN A 223 -2.28 11.12 19.84
C GLN A 223 -2.20 11.92 18.52
N PHE A 224 -1.72 13.16 18.56
CA PHE A 224 -1.52 14.01 17.39
C PHE A 224 -0.16 13.73 16.72
N PRO A 225 0.09 14.09 15.46
CA PRO A 225 -0.79 14.80 14.53
C PRO A 225 -1.90 13.92 13.97
N TYR A 226 -3.05 14.55 13.69
CA TYR A 226 -4.18 13.92 13.02
C TYR A 226 -4.50 14.67 11.72
N ASN A 227 -4.07 14.08 10.60
CA ASN A 227 -4.39 14.58 9.27
C ASN A 227 -5.69 13.93 8.76
N PHE A 228 -6.76 14.73 8.69
CA PHE A 228 -8.09 14.25 8.32
C PHE A 228 -8.16 13.67 6.91
N HIS A 229 -7.53 14.33 5.93
CA HIS A 229 -7.58 13.92 4.53
C HIS A 229 -6.75 12.65 4.28
N HIS A 230 -5.59 12.52 4.93
CA HIS A 230 -4.86 11.26 4.93
C HIS A 230 -5.72 10.12 5.49
N GLN A 231 -6.40 10.32 6.62
CA GLN A 231 -7.28 9.30 7.20
C GLN A 231 -8.46 8.94 6.30
N GLN A 232 -9.03 9.90 5.56
CA GLN A 232 -10.05 9.60 4.55
C GLN A 232 -9.51 8.65 3.47
N ILE A 233 -8.29 8.88 2.99
CA ILE A 233 -7.64 8.01 2.01
C ILE A 233 -7.39 6.61 2.60
N THR A 234 -6.78 6.55 3.79
CA THR A 234 -6.48 5.27 4.45
C THR A 234 -7.75 4.44 4.68
N LEU A 235 -8.84 5.08 5.12
CA LEU A 235 -10.12 4.40 5.36
C LEU A 235 -10.82 4.00 4.07
N GLY A 236 -10.85 4.88 3.06
CA GLY A 236 -11.53 4.58 1.80
C GLY A 236 -10.77 3.59 0.90
N LEU A 237 -9.45 3.43 1.10
CA LEU A 237 -8.62 2.38 0.50
C LEU A 237 -8.43 1.16 1.43
N SER A 238 -9.21 1.04 2.52
CA SER A 238 -9.09 -0.09 3.44
C SER A 238 -9.75 -1.38 2.92
N GLY A 239 -9.50 -2.50 3.60
CA GLY A 239 -10.11 -3.79 3.28
C GLY A 239 -9.39 -4.52 2.15
N LYS A 240 -10.11 -4.88 1.08
CA LYS A 240 -9.55 -5.59 -0.08
C LYS A 240 -8.98 -4.67 -1.16
N LYS A 241 -9.04 -3.35 -0.95
CA LYS A 241 -8.51 -2.34 -1.86
C LYS A 241 -7.00 -2.18 -1.64
N PRO A 242 -6.25 -1.78 -2.68
CA PRO A 242 -4.82 -1.50 -2.55
C PRO A 242 -4.57 -0.28 -1.66
N VAL A 243 -3.52 -0.31 -0.86
CA VAL A 243 -3.08 0.85 -0.06
C VAL A 243 -2.51 1.94 -0.97
N LEU A 244 -2.42 3.19 -0.46
CA LEU A 244 -2.02 4.35 -1.27
C LEU A 244 -0.72 4.13 -2.06
N GLY A 245 0.35 3.67 -1.40
CA GLY A 245 1.63 3.41 -2.08
C GLY A 245 1.61 2.18 -3.01
N GLU A 246 0.71 1.21 -2.79
CA GLU A 246 0.56 0.03 -3.66
C GLU A 246 -0.01 0.40 -5.03
N LEU A 247 -0.78 1.50 -5.12
CA LEU A 247 -1.31 2.00 -6.39
C LEU A 247 -0.18 2.22 -7.39
N ASN A 248 0.95 2.80 -6.96
CA ASN A 248 2.11 3.05 -7.82
C ASN A 248 2.66 1.76 -8.43
N TYR A 249 2.70 0.66 -7.67
CA TYR A 249 3.17 -0.64 -8.18
C TYR A 249 2.18 -1.26 -9.17
N ARG A 250 0.87 -1.18 -8.89
CA ARG A 250 -0.16 -1.70 -9.81
C ARG A 250 -0.21 -0.98 -11.14
N VAL A 251 0.04 0.33 -11.12
CA VAL A 251 -0.03 1.21 -12.29
C VAL A 251 1.35 1.69 -12.77
N SER A 252 2.41 1.01 -12.37
CA SER A 252 3.75 1.28 -12.88
C SER A 252 3.80 0.91 -14.36
N LEU A 253 4.33 1.80 -15.21
CA LEU A 253 4.49 1.48 -16.63
C LEU A 253 5.48 0.31 -16.77
N GLU A 254 6.67 0.49 -16.21
CA GLU A 254 7.73 -0.51 -16.20
C GLU A 254 7.46 -1.64 -15.19
N LEU A 255 7.70 -2.87 -15.63
CA LEU A 255 7.55 -4.07 -14.83
C LEU A 255 8.88 -4.81 -14.71
N PRO A 256 9.06 -5.69 -13.71
CA PRO A 256 10.33 -6.41 -13.53
C PRO A 256 10.78 -7.22 -14.76
N ALA A 257 9.85 -7.68 -15.61
CA ALA A 257 10.17 -8.34 -16.86
C ALA A 257 10.60 -7.39 -18.00
N THR A 258 10.16 -6.12 -18.01
CA THR A 258 10.51 -5.14 -19.06
C THR A 258 11.70 -4.28 -18.70
N SER A 259 11.93 -4.07 -17.39
CA SER A 259 12.98 -3.21 -16.84
C SER A 259 13.82 -3.94 -15.77
N ALA A 260 14.25 -5.17 -16.09
CA ALA A 260 15.11 -5.99 -15.25
C ALA A 260 16.31 -5.21 -14.67
N GLY A 261 16.62 -5.42 -13.39
CA GLY A 261 17.76 -4.79 -12.71
C GLY A 261 17.54 -3.35 -12.19
N THR A 262 16.46 -2.67 -12.59
CA THR A 262 16.22 -1.25 -12.26
C THR A 262 15.27 -1.02 -11.08
N ASP A 263 15.20 0.21 -10.58
CA ASP A 263 14.25 0.67 -9.55
C ASP A 263 12.97 1.27 -10.17
N ALA A 264 12.75 1.07 -11.48
CA ALA A 264 11.63 1.64 -12.22
C ALA A 264 10.27 1.04 -11.83
N TYR A 265 10.24 -0.21 -11.33
CA TYR A 265 9.01 -0.83 -10.88
C TYR A 265 8.46 -0.13 -9.62
N GLY A 266 7.25 0.40 -9.73
CA GLY A 266 6.63 1.26 -8.72
C GLY A 266 6.95 2.75 -8.90
N ALA A 267 7.76 3.13 -9.89
CA ALA A 267 7.87 4.51 -10.34
C ALA A 267 6.74 4.83 -11.32
N VAL A 268 6.05 5.96 -11.10
CA VAL A 268 4.98 6.47 -11.98
C VAL A 268 5.26 7.93 -12.31
N GLN A 269 5.00 8.82 -11.35
CA GLN A 269 5.39 10.23 -11.41
C GLN A 269 6.54 10.56 -10.45
N GLN A 270 6.66 9.76 -9.40
CA GLN A 270 7.72 9.82 -8.39
C GLN A 270 8.49 8.49 -8.42
N ASN A 271 9.70 8.50 -7.86
CA ASN A 271 10.51 7.30 -7.69
C ASN A 271 9.80 6.29 -6.75
N SER A 272 10.07 5.00 -6.93
CA SER A 272 9.52 3.88 -6.14
C SER A 272 9.78 4.03 -4.63
N THR A 273 10.84 4.72 -4.22
CA THR A 273 11.11 5.09 -2.83
C THR A 273 9.94 5.83 -2.15
N VAL A 274 9.28 6.76 -2.86
CA VAL A 274 8.13 7.50 -2.34
C VAL A 274 6.93 6.58 -2.16
N ALA A 275 6.70 5.67 -3.12
CA ALA A 275 5.64 4.68 -3.03
C ALA A 275 5.84 3.76 -1.80
N GLN A 276 7.06 3.28 -1.59
CA GLN A 276 7.42 2.48 -0.41
C GLN A 276 7.17 3.23 0.90
N MET A 277 7.52 4.51 0.99
CA MET A 277 7.18 5.32 2.16
C MET A 277 5.67 5.44 2.37
N MET A 278 4.90 5.66 1.29
CA MET A 278 3.43 5.79 1.38
C MET A 278 2.75 4.48 1.77
N MET A 279 3.38 3.32 1.54
CA MET A 279 2.89 2.04 2.05
C MET A 279 3.00 1.89 3.58
N SER A 280 3.81 2.72 4.25
CA SER A 280 3.85 2.74 5.73
C SER A 280 2.51 3.12 6.35
N GLY A 281 1.67 3.85 5.59
CA GLY A 281 0.40 4.43 6.03
C GLY A 281 0.56 5.50 7.11
N LEU A 282 1.73 6.13 7.17
CA LEU A 282 2.00 7.31 7.97
C LEU A 282 1.69 8.57 7.15
N GLY A 283 0.95 9.51 7.74
CA GLY A 283 0.63 10.79 7.11
C GLY A 283 1.84 11.72 6.95
N PRO A 284 1.72 12.80 6.16
CA PRO A 284 2.86 13.69 5.86
C PRO A 284 3.49 14.30 7.14
N GLU A 285 2.69 14.69 8.12
CA GLU A 285 3.17 15.28 9.37
C GLU A 285 3.81 14.23 10.30
N GLN A 286 3.31 12.99 10.25
CA GLN A 286 3.91 11.87 10.98
C GLN A 286 5.29 11.55 10.41
N GLN A 287 5.41 11.49 9.07
CA GLN A 287 6.69 11.33 8.39
C GLN A 287 7.64 12.50 8.70
N ALA A 288 7.14 13.75 8.72
CA ALA A 288 7.94 14.93 9.06
C ALA A 288 8.51 14.88 10.49
N ILE A 289 7.75 14.38 11.48
CA ILE A 289 8.25 14.18 12.84
C ILE A 289 9.39 13.15 12.87
N LEU A 290 9.26 12.06 12.14
CA LEU A 290 10.28 11.00 12.11
C LEU A 290 11.55 11.45 11.39
N MET A 291 11.41 12.29 10.37
CA MET A 291 12.50 12.80 9.52
C MET A 291 13.10 14.13 10.02
N ALA A 292 12.58 14.69 11.12
CA ALA A 292 13.09 15.95 11.66
C ALA A 292 14.58 15.81 12.04
N PRO A 293 15.39 16.89 11.92
CA PRO A 293 16.78 16.87 12.35
C PRO A 293 16.92 16.40 13.80
N ALA A 294 17.93 15.58 14.08
CA ALA A 294 18.19 15.10 15.45
C ALA A 294 18.62 16.25 16.35
N LEU A 295 18.22 16.21 17.62
CA LEU A 295 18.64 17.18 18.62
C LEU A 295 20.05 16.88 19.14
N PRO A 296 20.80 17.90 19.62
CA PRO A 296 22.15 17.70 20.12
C PRO A 296 22.20 16.83 21.37
N VAL A 297 23.27 16.04 21.50
CA VAL A 297 23.50 15.12 22.64
C VAL A 297 23.76 15.88 23.95
N LEU A 298 24.41 17.05 23.88
CA LEU A 298 24.66 17.93 25.02
C LEU A 298 23.80 19.20 24.89
N PRO A 299 23.19 19.69 25.99
CA PRO A 299 22.55 21.00 25.98
C PRO A 299 23.60 22.10 25.69
N PRO A 300 23.24 23.17 24.97
CA PRO A 300 24.15 24.30 24.75
C PRO A 300 24.69 24.80 26.10
N ALA A 301 26.00 25.04 26.19
CA ALA A 301 26.65 25.41 27.43
C ALA A 301 26.06 26.73 27.98
N ASP A 302 25.99 26.85 29.32
CA ASP A 302 25.49 28.03 30.03
C ASP A 302 25.94 29.35 29.39
N VAL A 303 24.97 30.24 29.20
CA VAL A 303 25.13 31.63 28.77
C VAL A 303 25.97 32.39 29.81
N GLY A 304 27.27 32.16 29.81
CA GLY A 304 28.08 32.47 30.98
C GLY A 304 29.57 32.32 30.79
N LYS A 305 30.10 32.53 29.57
CA LYS A 305 31.46 33.07 29.29
C LYS A 305 31.81 32.95 27.80
N LEU A 306 31.93 34.11 27.15
CA LEU A 306 32.98 34.54 26.21
C LEU A 306 32.39 35.38 25.07
N ASN A 307 32.59 36.70 25.22
CA ASN A 307 32.84 37.66 24.14
C ASN A 307 31.81 37.75 23.00
N GLY A 308 30.75 38.52 23.25
CA GLY A 308 30.40 39.63 22.36
C GLY A 308 29.96 39.33 20.93
N SER A 309 29.25 38.22 20.67
CA SER A 309 28.44 38.08 19.45
C SER A 309 26.99 37.78 19.81
N LEU A 310 26.08 38.67 19.39
CA LEU A 310 24.63 38.63 19.59
C LEU A 310 23.94 37.61 18.66
N ALA A 311 24.45 36.39 18.54
CA ALA A 311 23.67 35.27 18.03
C ALA A 311 23.06 34.58 19.27
N ALA A 312 21.81 34.93 19.60
CA ALA A 312 21.06 34.14 20.57
C ALA A 312 20.99 32.69 20.04
N ASP A 313 21.50 31.75 20.81
CA ASP A 313 21.75 30.34 20.45
C ASP A 313 20.51 29.69 19.79
N GLU A 314 20.56 29.50 18.46
CA GLU A 314 19.47 28.92 17.66
C GLU A 314 19.14 27.49 18.14
N ASP A 315 20.16 26.76 18.61
CA ASP A 315 20.07 25.42 19.19
C ASP A 315 19.30 25.40 20.52
N LEU A 316 19.49 26.39 21.38
CA LEU A 316 18.74 26.45 22.65
C LEU A 316 17.25 26.71 22.39
N SER A 317 16.97 27.59 21.44
CA SER A 317 15.61 27.93 21.04
C SER A 317 14.89 26.74 20.40
N SER A 318 15.60 25.90 19.63
CA SER A 318 15.05 24.68 19.03
C SER A 318 14.72 23.63 20.09
N VAL A 319 15.59 23.44 21.09
CA VAL A 319 15.34 22.52 22.23
C VAL A 319 14.15 22.96 23.08
N ILE A 320 14.05 24.26 23.41
CA ILE A 320 12.91 24.79 24.16
C ILE A 320 11.61 24.57 23.37
N ARG A 321 11.62 24.87 22.06
CA ARG A 321 10.48 24.64 21.18
C ARG A 321 10.09 23.17 21.13
N PHE A 322 11.06 22.26 21.05
CA PHE A 322 10.84 20.82 21.02
C PHE A 322 10.11 20.29 22.26
N PHE A 323 10.57 20.63 23.47
CA PHE A 323 9.91 20.14 24.70
C PHE A 323 8.50 20.71 24.83
N LYS A 324 8.30 21.98 24.43
CA LYS A 324 6.99 22.60 24.43
C LYS A 324 6.04 21.97 23.40
N SER A 325 6.50 21.71 22.18
CA SER A 325 5.68 21.13 21.11
C SER A 325 5.40 19.64 21.32
N SER A 326 6.44 18.86 21.65
CA SER A 326 6.39 17.40 21.68
C SER A 326 5.85 16.85 23.00
N TYR A 327 6.19 17.48 24.12
CA TYR A 327 5.83 17.02 25.48
C TYR A 327 4.91 17.99 26.24
N GLY A 328 4.67 19.21 25.74
CA GLY A 328 3.85 20.20 26.43
C GLY A 328 4.43 20.63 27.78
N ILE A 329 5.76 20.79 27.85
CA ILE A 329 6.50 21.22 29.04
C ILE A 329 7.45 22.36 28.68
N ASP A 330 7.57 23.34 29.57
CA ASP A 330 8.56 24.40 29.47
C ASP A 330 9.94 23.89 29.90
N TYR A 331 10.89 23.88 28.98
CA TYR A 331 12.27 23.48 29.24
C TYR A 331 13.10 24.69 29.67
N ILE A 332 13.78 24.56 30.82
CA ILE A 332 14.64 25.60 31.38
C ILE A 332 16.07 25.03 31.47
N PRO A 333 17.05 25.58 30.73
CA PRO A 333 18.43 25.14 30.79
C PRO A 333 19.01 25.22 32.21
N GLY A 334 19.83 24.24 32.60
CA GLY A 334 20.47 24.18 33.92
C GLY A 334 19.55 23.78 35.08
N VAL A 335 18.24 23.62 34.85
CA VAL A 335 17.27 23.13 35.83
C VAL A 335 16.96 21.65 35.54
N PRO A 336 16.83 20.78 36.57
CA PRO A 336 16.40 19.39 36.36
C PRO A 336 15.10 19.32 35.57
N ASN A 337 15.06 18.46 34.56
CA ASN A 337 13.90 18.38 33.68
C ASN A 337 12.74 17.72 34.44
N SER A 338 11.57 18.35 34.41
CA SER A 338 10.37 17.76 35.05
C SER A 338 10.00 16.40 34.45
N LEU A 339 10.36 16.15 33.19
CA LEU A 339 10.19 14.83 32.53
C LEU A 339 11.04 13.71 33.13
N ASP A 340 12.09 14.03 33.90
CA ASP A 340 12.89 12.99 34.58
C ASP A 340 12.05 12.26 35.65
N THR A 341 10.94 12.85 36.11
CA THR A 341 10.01 12.20 37.04
C THR A 341 9.12 11.21 36.29
N LEU A 342 9.15 9.92 36.67
CA LEU A 342 8.41 8.87 35.96
C LEU A 342 6.90 9.16 35.89
N LYS A 343 6.33 9.72 36.96
CA LYS A 343 4.91 10.10 37.01
C LYS A 343 4.56 11.15 35.94
N ILE A 344 5.39 12.18 35.79
CA ILE A 344 5.18 13.25 34.80
C ILE A 344 5.41 12.71 33.39
N PHE A 345 6.44 11.89 33.19
CA PHE A 345 6.70 11.24 31.93
C PHE A 345 5.52 10.37 31.46
N ILE A 346 4.96 9.55 32.35
CA ILE A 346 3.75 8.74 32.11
C ILE A 346 2.55 9.61 31.75
N GLU A 347 2.32 10.70 32.48
CA GLU A 347 1.21 11.62 32.23
C GLU A 347 1.31 12.30 30.85
N LYS A 348 2.50 12.78 30.47
CA LYS A 348 2.71 13.50 29.20
C LYS A 348 2.76 12.58 27.98
N THR A 349 3.29 11.37 28.13
CA THR A 349 3.37 10.40 27.02
C THR A 349 2.08 9.59 26.88
N GLY A 350 1.32 9.39 27.97
CA GLY A 350 0.17 8.50 28.04
C GLY A 350 0.53 7.02 28.07
N LEU A 351 1.78 6.67 28.41
CA LEU A 351 2.21 5.29 28.63
C LEU A 351 1.82 4.80 30.02
N HIS A 352 1.73 3.48 30.22
CA HIS A 352 1.64 2.88 31.55
C HIS A 352 3.00 2.36 32.01
N SER A 353 3.16 2.05 33.31
CA SER A 353 4.46 1.67 33.90
C SER A 353 5.16 0.53 33.16
N ASP A 354 4.45 -0.57 32.88
CA ASP A 354 5.01 -1.73 32.16
C ASP A 354 5.43 -1.36 30.73
N ALA A 355 4.69 -0.48 30.05
CA ALA A 355 5.06 0.01 28.72
C ALA A 355 6.33 0.87 28.75
N VAL A 356 6.58 1.61 29.84
CA VAL A 356 7.85 2.33 30.03
C VAL A 356 8.99 1.34 30.29
N GLU A 357 8.77 0.30 31.09
CA GLU A 357 9.77 -0.76 31.29
C GLU A 357 10.10 -1.49 29.97
N ALA A 358 9.10 -1.75 29.13
CA ALA A 358 9.27 -2.33 27.79
C ALA A 358 10.03 -1.40 26.83
N LEU A 359 9.70 -0.10 26.83
CA LEU A 359 10.37 0.92 26.01
C LEU A 359 11.86 1.07 26.36
N LEU A 360 12.20 0.92 27.64
CA LEU A 360 13.58 1.04 28.12
C LEU A 360 14.30 -0.30 28.21
N ALA A 361 13.62 -1.42 27.92
CA ALA A 361 14.13 -2.77 28.06
C ALA A 361 14.75 -3.05 29.45
N VAL A 362 14.02 -2.71 30.52
CA VAL A 362 14.45 -2.91 31.92
C VAL A 362 13.57 -3.90 32.66
N HIS A 363 14.02 -4.36 33.83
CA HIS A 363 13.29 -5.29 34.70
C HIS A 363 12.83 -6.57 33.96
N ASN A 364 11.52 -6.80 33.84
CA ASN A 364 10.95 -7.98 33.18
C ASN A 364 11.21 -7.99 31.66
N HIS A 365 11.53 -6.82 31.09
CA HIS A 365 11.84 -6.63 29.68
C HIS A 365 13.35 -6.54 29.41
N ALA A 366 14.18 -6.80 30.43
CA ALA A 366 15.63 -6.82 30.29
C ALA A 366 16.09 -7.88 29.26
N PRO A 367 17.00 -7.52 28.34
CA PRO A 367 17.45 -8.45 27.32
C PRO A 367 18.41 -9.49 27.89
N TYR A 368 18.40 -10.69 27.31
CA TYR A 368 19.41 -11.72 27.55
C TYR A 368 19.90 -12.33 26.22
N PRO A 369 21.19 -12.68 26.14
CA PRO A 369 21.77 -13.27 24.93
C PRO A 369 21.38 -14.73 24.76
N SER A 370 21.47 -15.21 23.52
CA SER A 370 21.51 -16.64 23.22
C SER A 370 22.71 -17.30 23.88
N PRO A 371 22.53 -18.42 24.62
CA PRO A 371 23.65 -19.19 25.15
C PRO A 371 24.44 -19.93 24.06
N ASN A 372 23.90 -20.01 22.83
CA ASN A 372 24.46 -20.77 21.73
C ASN A 372 25.25 -19.90 20.73
N ILE A 373 25.45 -18.62 21.03
CA ILE A 373 26.31 -17.72 20.24
C ILE A 373 27.54 -17.38 21.08
N LEU A 374 28.68 -17.98 20.72
CA LEU A 374 29.95 -17.71 21.40
C LEU A 374 30.58 -16.43 20.85
N ALA A 375 31.55 -15.88 21.60
CA ALA A 375 32.26 -14.66 21.20
C ALA A 375 32.91 -14.76 19.80
N ALA A 376 33.41 -15.94 19.42
CA ALA A 376 34.01 -16.18 18.10
C ALA A 376 32.96 -16.30 16.96
N GLY A 377 31.70 -16.60 17.30
CA GLY A 377 30.58 -16.63 16.35
C GLY A 377 29.85 -15.28 16.22
N GLN A 378 30.19 -14.30 17.05
CA GLN A 378 29.74 -12.92 16.89
C GLN A 378 30.58 -12.22 15.81
N ASN A 379 29.95 -11.43 14.95
CA ASN A 379 30.66 -10.71 13.86
C ASN A 379 31.39 -9.44 14.35
N VAL A 380 31.59 -9.28 15.65
CA VAL A 380 32.16 -8.05 16.23
C VAL A 380 33.65 -8.26 16.46
N ASN A 381 34.49 -7.48 15.77
CA ASN A 381 35.89 -7.25 16.15
C ASN A 381 35.97 -6.41 17.44
N GLY A 382 35.31 -6.86 18.51
CA GLY A 382 35.17 -6.14 19.78
C GLY A 382 36.01 -6.81 20.86
N THR A 383 36.86 -6.04 21.52
CA THR A 383 37.60 -6.45 22.72
C THR A 383 36.66 -6.91 23.84
N LYS A 384 37.23 -7.63 24.81
CA LYS A 384 36.56 -8.26 25.98
C LYS A 384 35.74 -7.29 26.87
N GLU A 385 35.79 -5.98 26.65
CA GLU A 385 35.10 -4.94 27.43
C GLU A 385 33.60 -4.80 27.07
N SER A 386 33.13 -5.46 26.00
CA SER A 386 31.78 -5.33 25.43
C SER A 386 30.68 -6.20 26.11
N ARG A 387 30.95 -6.82 27.26
CA ARG A 387 29.99 -7.69 27.97
C ARG A 387 29.15 -6.99 29.03
N GLU A 388 29.53 -5.80 29.48
CA GLU A 388 28.70 -4.98 30.39
C GLU A 388 27.76 -4.04 29.62
N ALA A 389 27.94 -3.91 28.29
CA ALA A 389 27.07 -3.17 27.36
C ALA A 389 25.94 -4.02 26.75
N LEU A 390 25.52 -5.11 27.40
CA LEU A 390 24.52 -6.08 26.88
C LEU A 390 23.08 -5.54 26.94
N SER A 391 22.76 -4.61 27.84
CA SER A 391 21.46 -3.92 27.90
C SER A 391 21.25 -2.93 26.74
N ALA A 392 22.31 -2.54 26.04
CA ALA A 392 22.28 -1.64 24.89
C ALA A 392 22.10 -2.37 23.54
N GLN A 393 21.81 -3.67 23.52
CA GLN A 393 21.86 -4.51 22.30
C GLN A 393 20.52 -5.05 21.80
N TYR A 394 19.45 -4.98 22.60
CA TYR A 394 18.10 -5.35 22.18
C TYR A 394 17.04 -4.65 23.01
N GLY A 395 15.97 -4.19 22.37
CA GLY A 395 14.77 -3.70 23.04
C GLY A 395 14.71 -2.18 23.21
N ALA A 396 15.87 -1.54 23.37
CA ALA A 396 16.00 -0.11 23.62
C ALA A 396 17.26 0.50 22.96
N CYS A 397 17.79 -0.12 21.89
CA CYS A 397 18.99 0.36 21.20
C CYS A 397 18.79 1.76 20.62
N TYR A 398 17.68 1.97 19.93
CA TYR A 398 17.40 3.22 19.25
C TYR A 398 17.28 4.39 20.23
N VAL A 399 16.56 4.18 21.34
CA VAL A 399 16.31 5.23 22.34
C VAL A 399 17.54 5.58 23.16
N ASN A 400 18.48 4.65 23.32
CA ASN A 400 19.75 4.90 23.98
C ASN A 400 20.74 5.65 23.08
N GLY A 401 20.59 5.52 21.75
CA GLY A 401 21.47 6.12 20.75
C GLY A 401 22.83 5.41 20.64
N PRO A 402 23.72 5.84 19.73
CA PRO A 402 25.02 5.21 19.47
C PRO A 402 26.09 5.52 20.54
N THR A 403 25.70 5.98 21.73
CA THR A 403 26.60 6.51 22.76
C THR A 403 27.14 5.43 23.70
N GLU A 404 28.38 5.62 24.17
CA GLU A 404 29.00 4.80 25.23
C GLU A 404 28.48 5.14 26.64
N GLN A 405 27.61 6.14 26.76
CA GLN A 405 26.98 6.50 28.04
C GLN A 405 26.07 5.38 28.54
N ALA A 406 25.96 5.25 29.87
CA ALA A 406 25.06 4.31 30.52
C ALA A 406 23.63 4.41 29.96
N SER A 407 22.97 3.26 29.78
CA SER A 407 21.62 3.18 29.21
C SER A 407 20.58 3.89 30.08
N LEU A 408 19.45 4.29 29.50
CA LEU A 408 18.29 4.78 30.22
C LEU A 408 17.81 3.72 31.21
N GLU A 409 17.57 4.14 32.45
CA GLU A 409 17.14 3.26 33.53
C GLU A 409 16.03 3.90 34.36
N ILE A 410 15.32 3.06 35.13
CA ILE A 410 14.33 3.51 36.11
C ILE A 410 14.89 3.21 37.49
N SER A 411 14.99 4.24 38.33
CA SER A 411 15.39 4.07 39.74
C SER A 411 14.53 4.93 40.65
N LYS A 412 14.61 4.68 41.96
CA LYS A 412 13.95 5.50 42.98
C LYS A 412 14.94 6.50 43.54
N ASP A 413 14.51 7.75 43.64
CA ASP A 413 15.28 8.77 44.33
C ASP A 413 15.32 8.51 45.85
N PRO A 414 16.12 9.27 46.63
CA PRO A 414 16.21 9.09 48.09
C PRO A 414 14.87 9.28 48.83
N ASN A 415 13.89 9.94 48.21
CA ASN A 415 12.55 10.15 48.76
C ASN A 415 11.59 9.01 48.37
N GLY A 416 12.03 8.07 47.55
CA GLY A 416 11.25 6.93 47.07
C GLY A 416 10.49 7.17 45.77
N ASP A 417 10.62 8.35 45.14
CA ASP A 417 9.96 8.69 43.89
C ASP A 417 10.71 8.10 42.70
N ALA A 418 9.98 7.42 41.81
CA ALA A 418 10.57 6.81 40.62
C ALA A 418 10.95 7.87 39.57
N ARG A 419 12.15 7.77 39.02
CA ARG A 419 12.73 8.68 38.04
C ARG A 419 13.43 7.94 36.92
N LEU A 420 13.48 8.58 35.75
CA LEU A 420 14.33 8.22 34.64
C LEU A 420 15.76 8.69 34.94
N LEU A 421 16.73 7.81 34.73
CA LEU A 421 18.15 8.11 34.86
C LEU A 421 18.83 8.13 33.50
N ASN A 422 20.00 8.77 33.45
CA ASN A 422 20.83 8.89 32.24
C ASN A 422 20.06 9.56 31.08
N THR A 423 19.18 10.52 31.37
CA THR A 423 18.42 11.24 30.34
C THR A 423 19.28 12.28 29.63
N SER A 424 18.92 12.58 28.37
CA SER A 424 19.51 13.66 27.57
C SER A 424 18.45 14.22 26.62
N VAL A 425 18.75 15.37 26.00
CA VAL A 425 17.84 16.00 25.03
C VAL A 425 17.62 15.07 23.82
N ASP A 426 18.70 14.54 23.25
CA ASP A 426 18.67 13.52 22.18
C ASP A 426 17.84 12.28 22.56
N ARG A 427 18.03 11.75 23.78
CA ARG A 427 17.26 10.59 24.26
C ARG A 427 15.76 10.89 24.37
N PHE A 428 15.37 12.10 24.80
CA PHE A 428 13.95 12.50 24.79
C PHE A 428 13.39 12.66 23.36
N ASP A 429 14.18 13.06 22.38
CA ASP A 429 13.76 13.06 20.97
C ASP A 429 13.57 11.62 20.45
N ARG A 430 14.53 10.74 20.68
CA ARG A 430 14.41 9.32 20.29
C ARG A 430 13.23 8.63 20.98
N LEU A 431 12.99 8.91 22.27
CA LEU A 431 11.83 8.42 23.00
C LEU A 431 10.53 8.88 22.35
N GLN A 432 10.39 10.17 21.99
CA GLN A 432 9.13 10.62 21.39
C GLN A 432 8.87 9.97 20.02
N ARG A 433 9.90 9.80 19.19
CA ARG A 433 9.80 9.11 17.90
C ARG A 433 9.41 7.64 18.09
N MET A 434 10.08 6.92 19.00
CA MET A 434 9.81 5.51 19.28
C MET A 434 8.38 5.29 19.81
N ILE A 435 7.91 6.12 20.76
CA ILE A 435 6.55 6.02 21.32
C ILE A 435 5.50 6.25 20.25
N ARG A 436 5.69 7.26 19.40
CA ARG A 436 4.76 7.56 18.30
C ARG A 436 4.73 6.45 17.27
N LEU A 437 5.90 5.98 16.86
CA LEU A 437 6.03 4.95 15.84
C LEU A 437 5.45 3.62 16.32
N GLN A 438 5.65 3.26 17.59
CA GLN A 438 5.00 2.10 18.24
C GLN A 438 3.47 2.19 18.10
N ARG A 439 2.88 3.34 18.40
CA ARG A 439 1.43 3.54 18.31
C ARG A 439 0.89 3.52 16.89
N TRP A 440 1.64 4.06 15.93
CA TRP A 440 1.21 4.12 14.54
C TRP A 440 1.33 2.79 13.81
N MET A 441 2.35 1.99 14.16
CA MET A 441 2.62 0.69 13.54
C MET A 441 2.01 -0.49 14.30
N ASP A 442 1.65 -0.30 15.57
CA ASP A 442 1.17 -1.35 16.47
C ASP A 442 2.13 -2.56 16.55
N ILE A 443 3.43 -2.27 16.68
CA ILE A 443 4.50 -3.25 16.83
C ILE A 443 5.06 -3.13 18.26
N PRO A 444 5.29 -4.22 19.01
CA PRO A 444 5.92 -4.16 20.34
C PRO A 444 7.28 -3.44 20.31
N PHE A 445 7.61 -2.68 21.36
CA PHE A 445 8.82 -1.85 21.40
C PHE A 445 10.11 -2.60 21.02
N ALA A 446 10.30 -3.81 21.54
CA ALA A 446 11.53 -4.55 21.28
C ALA A 446 11.67 -5.06 19.84
N GLU A 447 10.55 -5.43 19.23
CA GLU A 447 10.50 -5.89 17.83
C GLU A 447 10.64 -4.69 16.88
N LEU A 448 10.03 -3.55 17.23
CA LEU A 448 10.16 -2.30 16.49
C LEU A 448 11.59 -1.75 16.56
N ASP A 449 12.20 -1.76 17.74
CA ASP A 449 13.61 -1.40 17.95
C ASP A 449 14.52 -2.27 17.06
N THR A 450 14.31 -3.59 17.07
CA THR A 450 15.06 -4.54 16.24
C THR A 450 14.92 -4.24 14.75
N LEU A 451 13.69 -3.97 14.28
CA LEU A 451 13.42 -3.66 12.88
C LEU A 451 14.08 -2.35 12.44
N ILE A 452 13.91 -1.28 13.21
CA ILE A 452 14.52 0.03 12.89
C ILE A 452 16.05 -0.08 12.92
N LEU A 453 16.61 -0.76 13.92
CA LEU A 453 18.06 -0.94 14.01
C LEU A 453 18.61 -1.81 12.90
N ALA A 454 17.87 -2.80 12.40
CA ALA A 454 18.29 -3.55 11.23
C ALA A 454 18.46 -2.63 10.02
N VAL A 455 17.51 -1.70 9.80
CA VAL A 455 17.62 -0.69 8.73
C VAL A 455 18.82 0.21 8.96
N ILE A 456 18.93 0.84 10.12
CA ILE A 456 20.04 1.76 10.47
C ILE A 456 21.40 1.07 10.27
N ARG A 457 21.55 -0.17 10.75
CA ARG A 457 22.80 -0.93 10.61
C ARG A 457 23.06 -1.32 9.16
N SER A 458 22.03 -1.54 8.35
CA SER A 458 22.17 -1.87 6.93
C SER A 458 22.67 -0.69 6.10
N GLU A 459 22.41 0.56 6.53
CA GLU A 459 22.92 1.79 5.91
C GLU A 459 24.41 2.00 6.20
N GLY A 460 24.96 1.36 7.24
CA GLY A 460 26.39 1.35 7.53
C GLY A 460 26.96 2.75 7.77
N ALA A 461 27.99 3.13 7.00
CA ALA A 461 28.68 4.41 7.15
C ALA A 461 27.81 5.63 6.83
N ASP A 462 26.69 5.45 6.12
CA ASP A 462 25.79 6.53 5.74
C ASP A 462 24.87 6.98 6.90
N ASN A 463 24.80 6.23 8.00
CA ASN A 463 23.96 6.54 9.17
C ASN A 463 24.64 6.25 10.52
N LEU A 464 25.84 6.82 10.72
CA LEU A 464 26.61 6.66 11.97
C LEU A 464 25.91 7.25 13.20
N GLU A 465 25.06 8.26 13.02
CA GLU A 465 24.30 8.91 14.09
C GLU A 465 23.07 8.10 14.54
N ALA A 466 22.76 7.00 13.85
CA ALA A 466 21.61 6.14 14.11
C ALA A 466 20.29 6.91 14.17
N VAL A 467 20.06 7.78 13.17
CA VAL A 467 18.83 8.56 13.03
C VAL A 467 17.80 7.83 12.17
N LEU A 468 16.53 8.22 12.24
CA LEU A 468 15.51 7.67 11.35
C LEU A 468 15.60 8.36 10.00
N THR A 469 15.85 7.57 8.96
CA THR A 469 16.01 8.04 7.58
C THR A 469 14.81 7.64 6.73
N THR A 470 14.80 8.09 5.47
CA THR A 470 13.84 7.69 4.45
C THR A 470 13.77 6.17 4.31
N ASN A 471 14.90 5.46 4.48
CA ASN A 471 14.96 4.00 4.38
C ASN A 471 14.19 3.31 5.50
N VAL A 472 14.09 3.90 6.70
CA VAL A 472 13.24 3.37 7.76
C VAL A 472 11.77 3.41 7.33
N LEU A 473 11.31 4.51 6.74
CA LEU A 473 9.95 4.63 6.23
C LEU A 473 9.68 3.67 5.06
N ARG A 474 10.64 3.51 4.15
CA ARG A 474 10.58 2.53 3.04
C ARG A 474 10.43 1.10 3.58
N ALA A 475 11.29 0.71 4.51
CA ALA A 475 11.28 -0.63 5.11
C ALA A 475 9.98 -0.90 5.88
N LEU A 476 9.49 0.06 6.67
CA LEU A 476 8.22 -0.06 7.38
C LEU A 476 7.03 -0.20 6.42
N GLY A 477 7.06 0.50 5.28
CA GLY A 477 6.02 0.38 4.27
C GLY A 477 6.03 -0.95 3.53
N VAL A 478 7.20 -1.43 3.10
CA VAL A 478 7.34 -2.76 2.49
C VAL A 478 6.97 -3.86 3.47
N TYR A 479 7.39 -3.74 4.74
CA TYR A 479 6.96 -4.64 5.81
C TYR A 479 5.44 -4.70 5.94
N ARG A 480 4.78 -3.53 6.05
CA ARG A 480 3.32 -3.45 6.19
C ARG A 480 2.58 -4.04 4.99
N TYR A 481 3.08 -3.79 3.78
CA TYR A 481 2.55 -4.36 2.55
C TYR A 481 2.68 -5.90 2.54
N LEU A 482 3.87 -6.43 2.80
CA LEU A 482 4.13 -7.87 2.78
C LEU A 482 3.40 -8.60 3.92
N ARG A 483 3.36 -8.05 5.14
CA ARG A 483 2.59 -8.59 6.28
C ARG A 483 1.10 -8.71 5.97
N GLY A 484 0.55 -7.82 5.15
CA GLY A 484 -0.84 -7.87 4.71
C GLY A 484 -1.15 -9.05 3.77
N ARG A 485 -0.13 -9.61 3.11
CA ARG A 485 -0.25 -10.66 2.08
C ARG A 485 0.31 -12.01 2.52
N TYR A 486 1.34 -11.99 3.37
CA TYR A 486 2.13 -13.14 3.79
C TYR A 486 2.27 -13.17 5.32
N THR A 487 2.52 -14.35 5.88
CA THR A 487 2.85 -14.50 7.29
C THR A 487 4.29 -14.05 7.52
N LEU A 488 4.45 -12.89 8.14
CA LEU A 488 5.74 -12.23 8.35
C LEU A 488 5.75 -11.42 9.65
N GLU A 489 6.61 -11.82 10.58
CA GLU A 489 6.81 -11.09 11.85
C GLU A 489 7.88 -9.98 11.72
N PRO A 490 7.86 -8.93 12.56
CA PRO A 490 8.79 -7.80 12.44
C PRO A 490 10.26 -8.22 12.52
N GLU A 491 10.60 -9.14 13.44
CA GLU A 491 11.98 -9.63 13.61
C GLU A 491 12.44 -10.49 12.42
N GLU A 492 11.52 -11.21 11.77
CA GLU A 492 11.83 -11.95 10.53
C GLU A 492 12.20 -10.99 9.41
N PHE A 493 11.42 -9.93 9.22
CA PHE A 493 11.72 -8.90 8.23
C PHE A 493 13.00 -8.12 8.57
N ALA A 494 13.27 -7.87 9.86
CA ALA A 494 14.54 -7.30 10.31
C ALA A 494 15.75 -8.19 9.92
N ALA A 495 15.59 -9.51 10.01
CA ALA A 495 16.60 -10.47 9.57
C ALA A 495 16.78 -10.49 8.04
N PHE A 496 15.79 -10.06 7.26
CA PHE A 496 15.95 -9.86 5.82
C PHE A 496 16.85 -8.68 5.50
N ILE A 497 16.95 -7.69 6.38
CA ILE A 497 17.70 -6.46 6.13
C ILE A 497 19.11 -6.54 6.73
N HIS A 498 19.27 -7.14 7.91
CA HIS A 498 20.58 -7.14 8.58
C HIS A 498 20.99 -8.48 9.16
N ALA A 499 20.42 -8.90 10.30
CA ALA A 499 20.86 -10.12 10.97
C ALA A 499 19.74 -10.72 11.84
N LEU A 500 19.84 -12.03 12.08
CA LEU A 500 19.03 -12.73 13.06
C LEU A 500 19.25 -12.16 14.47
N GLY A 501 18.17 -12.07 15.24
CA GLY A 501 18.20 -11.65 16.63
C GLY A 501 19.01 -12.61 17.52
N ALA A 502 20.11 -12.13 18.09
CA ALA A 502 20.94 -12.85 19.05
C ALA A 502 20.45 -12.74 20.50
N TYR A 503 19.41 -11.93 20.73
CA TYR A 503 18.88 -11.55 22.04
C TYR A 503 17.36 -11.75 22.06
N ALA A 504 16.81 -11.83 23.26
CA ALA A 504 15.38 -11.77 23.51
C ALA A 504 15.10 -11.15 24.88
N ASN A 505 13.83 -10.89 25.15
CA ASN A 505 13.32 -10.46 26.44
C ASN A 505 12.04 -11.23 26.83
N GLY A 506 11.53 -10.99 28.04
CA GLY A 506 10.20 -11.46 28.46
C GLY A 506 10.05 -12.99 28.49
N GLY A 507 11.14 -13.73 28.68
CA GLY A 507 11.12 -15.21 28.71
C GLY A 507 11.05 -15.90 27.33
N ARG A 508 11.06 -15.15 26.22
CA ARG A 508 11.11 -15.69 24.84
C ARG A 508 12.49 -16.22 24.48
N ARG A 509 12.60 -17.23 23.63
CA ARG A 509 13.94 -17.64 23.13
C ARG A 509 14.46 -16.60 22.12
N PRO A 510 15.77 -16.29 22.08
CA PRO A 510 16.34 -15.50 21.00
C PRO A 510 16.02 -16.09 19.63
N MET A 511 15.81 -15.23 18.63
CA MET A 511 15.39 -15.64 17.29
C MET A 511 16.32 -16.71 16.69
N PHE A 512 17.64 -16.59 16.87
CA PHE A 512 18.60 -17.62 16.47
C PHE A 512 18.25 -19.02 17.02
N ASP A 513 17.91 -19.09 18.31
CA ASP A 513 17.55 -20.35 18.97
C ASP A 513 16.14 -20.83 18.61
N GLN A 514 15.23 -19.92 18.27
CA GLN A 514 13.93 -20.28 17.72
C GLN A 514 14.07 -20.98 16.37
N VAL A 515 15.00 -20.50 15.52
CA VAL A 515 15.22 -21.04 14.17
C VAL A 515 16.02 -22.35 14.22
N PHE A 516 17.20 -22.36 14.85
CA PHE A 516 18.13 -23.48 14.73
C PHE A 516 18.11 -24.48 15.88
N ASN A 517 17.50 -24.11 17.02
CA ASN A 517 17.52 -24.91 18.26
C ASN A 517 16.11 -25.25 18.76
N ASN A 518 15.07 -25.08 17.93
CA ASN A 518 13.70 -25.42 18.27
C ASN A 518 12.89 -25.96 17.08
N PRO A 519 12.39 -27.22 17.13
CA PRO A 519 12.67 -28.22 18.16
C PRO A 519 14.14 -28.66 18.14
N SER A 520 14.64 -29.14 19.27
CA SER A 520 15.99 -29.68 19.37
C SER A 520 16.07 -31.02 18.62
N LEU A 521 16.85 -31.06 17.53
CA LEU A 521 17.02 -32.26 16.70
C LEU A 521 18.01 -33.28 17.32
N PHE A 522 19.00 -32.77 18.07
CA PHE A 522 20.04 -33.56 18.73
C PHE A 522 20.24 -33.06 20.17
N GLU A 523 20.84 -33.88 21.03
CA GLU A 523 21.19 -33.51 22.41
C GLU A 523 22.05 -32.24 22.51
N THR A 524 22.89 -31.99 21.50
CA THR A 524 23.73 -30.80 21.41
C THR A 524 23.06 -29.73 20.53
N PRO A 525 22.83 -28.50 21.03
CA PRO A 525 22.32 -27.41 20.20
C PRO A 525 23.34 -27.01 19.13
N MET A 526 22.87 -26.36 18.08
CA MET A 526 23.71 -25.66 17.10
C MET A 526 24.33 -24.44 17.77
N VAL A 527 25.66 -24.37 17.73
CA VAL A 527 26.45 -23.31 18.37
C VAL A 527 27.25 -22.55 17.32
N LEU A 528 27.23 -21.22 17.40
CA LEU A 528 28.07 -20.34 16.58
C LEU A 528 29.40 -20.11 17.28
N ASP A 529 30.44 -20.79 16.82
CA ASP A 529 31.80 -20.78 17.38
C ASP A 529 32.84 -20.18 16.43
N GLY A 530 32.43 -19.71 15.24
CA GLY A 530 33.31 -19.14 14.22
C GLY A 530 34.10 -20.18 13.42
N SER A 531 33.88 -21.48 13.64
CA SER A 531 34.55 -22.56 12.90
C SER A 531 34.16 -22.60 11.42
N THR A 532 35.04 -23.13 10.57
CA THR A 532 34.76 -23.32 9.14
C THR A 532 33.77 -24.47 8.93
N LEU A 533 32.69 -24.19 8.21
CA LEU A 533 31.68 -25.15 7.81
C LEU A 533 32.02 -25.73 6.45
N TYR A 534 32.30 -27.04 6.42
CA TYR A 534 32.60 -27.75 5.20
C TYR A 534 31.36 -28.45 4.68
N LEU A 535 30.96 -28.12 3.46
CA LEU A 535 29.81 -28.73 2.80
C LEU A 535 30.04 -30.23 2.54
N SER A 536 31.21 -30.62 2.00
CA SER A 536 31.47 -32.01 1.58
C SER A 536 32.21 -32.89 2.60
N ASN A 537 32.35 -32.47 3.87
CA ASN A 537 33.22 -33.17 4.83
C ASN A 537 32.52 -34.39 5.48
N PRO A 538 33.12 -35.60 5.43
CA PRO A 538 32.51 -36.83 5.95
C PRO A 538 32.53 -36.99 7.49
N ASN A 539 33.03 -36.01 8.26
CA ASN A 539 33.02 -36.12 9.72
C ASN A 539 31.59 -36.01 10.31
N SER A 540 31.27 -36.92 11.24
CA SER A 540 29.99 -36.98 11.98
C SER A 540 29.55 -35.66 12.62
N ALA A 541 30.49 -34.82 13.09
CA ALA A 541 30.16 -33.51 13.67
C ALA A 541 29.70 -32.50 12.61
N ALA A 542 30.36 -32.45 11.45
CA ALA A 542 29.98 -31.55 10.34
C ALA A 542 28.62 -31.96 9.75
N ALA A 543 28.40 -33.28 9.56
CA ALA A 543 27.12 -33.81 9.11
C ALA A 543 25.96 -33.46 10.07
N ARG A 544 26.22 -33.47 11.39
CA ARG A 544 25.23 -33.04 12.40
C ARG A 544 24.90 -31.55 12.25
N THR A 545 25.91 -30.70 12.14
CA THR A 545 25.70 -29.25 11.98
C THR A 545 24.94 -28.93 10.69
N LEU A 546 25.26 -29.60 9.59
CA LEU A 546 24.51 -29.45 8.33
C LEU A 546 23.06 -29.93 8.46
N ALA A 547 22.81 -31.02 9.17
CA ALA A 547 21.44 -31.49 9.44
C ALA A 547 20.65 -30.50 10.32
N GLN A 548 21.28 -29.90 11.34
CA GLN A 548 20.66 -28.84 12.16
C GLN A 548 20.39 -27.57 11.36
N LEU A 549 21.34 -27.18 10.50
CA LEU A 549 21.19 -26.05 9.59
C LEU A 549 20.00 -26.27 8.65
N CYS A 550 19.96 -27.40 7.94
CA CYS A 550 18.84 -27.77 7.06
C CYS A 550 17.50 -27.79 7.81
N ALA A 551 17.46 -28.37 9.02
CA ALA A 551 16.24 -28.40 9.82
C ALA A 551 15.74 -26.98 10.20
N GLY A 552 16.65 -26.09 10.63
CA GLY A 552 16.29 -24.72 10.97
C GLY A 552 15.91 -23.85 9.77
N LEU A 553 16.54 -24.09 8.62
CA LEU A 553 16.21 -23.43 7.36
C LEU A 553 15.01 -24.07 6.63
N GLN A 554 14.44 -25.15 7.17
CA GLN A 554 13.37 -25.94 6.56
C GLN A 554 13.73 -26.46 5.15
N LEU A 555 14.99 -26.83 4.95
CA LEU A 555 15.50 -27.38 3.69
C LEU A 555 15.73 -28.89 3.78
N PRO A 556 15.54 -29.63 2.69
CA PRO A 556 16.06 -30.98 2.57
C PRO A 556 17.60 -30.98 2.65
N LEU A 557 18.18 -32.01 3.26
CA LEU A 557 19.63 -32.22 3.27
C LEU A 557 20.07 -32.87 1.94
N THR A 558 20.02 -32.10 0.86
CA THR A 558 20.49 -32.49 -0.47
C THR A 558 21.51 -31.48 -0.99
N GLN A 559 22.32 -31.92 -1.96
CA GLN A 559 23.29 -31.03 -2.60
C GLN A 559 22.58 -29.91 -3.38
N ASP A 560 21.45 -30.21 -4.03
CA ASP A 560 20.75 -29.26 -4.89
C ASP A 560 20.03 -28.15 -4.11
N ASP A 561 19.68 -28.39 -2.85
CA ASP A 561 18.96 -27.41 -2.02
C ASP A 561 19.93 -26.50 -1.24
N LEU A 562 20.89 -27.06 -0.49
CA LEU A 562 21.74 -26.28 0.42
C LEU A 562 22.96 -25.67 -0.27
N TRP A 563 23.63 -26.37 -1.20
CA TRP A 563 24.93 -25.91 -1.71
C TRP A 563 24.82 -24.58 -2.46
N PRO A 564 23.84 -24.36 -3.37
CA PRO A 564 23.77 -23.11 -4.11
C PRO A 564 23.68 -21.89 -3.18
N LEU A 565 22.87 -22.00 -2.13
CA LEU A 565 22.67 -20.93 -1.13
C LEU A 565 23.91 -20.72 -0.26
N ALA A 566 24.57 -21.80 0.13
CA ALA A 566 25.81 -21.75 0.90
C ALA A 566 27.00 -21.18 0.09
N ILE A 567 27.06 -21.51 -1.20
CA ILE A 567 28.04 -20.97 -2.15
C ILE A 567 27.79 -19.47 -2.36
N ASP A 568 26.54 -19.06 -2.60
CA ASP A 568 26.19 -17.65 -2.74
C ASP A 568 26.55 -16.86 -1.46
N THR A 569 26.25 -17.40 -0.26
CA THR A 569 26.66 -16.77 1.00
C THR A 569 28.18 -16.68 1.12
N ARG A 570 28.92 -17.74 0.80
CA ARG A 570 30.39 -17.78 0.88
C ARG A 570 31.03 -16.74 -0.06
N ASP A 571 30.51 -16.61 -1.27
CA ASP A 571 31.13 -15.85 -2.34
C ASP A 571 30.68 -14.38 -2.37
N LEU A 572 29.44 -14.07 -1.94
CA LEU A 572 28.82 -12.76 -2.14
C LEU A 572 28.60 -11.94 -0.86
N ILE A 573 28.73 -12.50 0.35
CA ILE A 573 28.44 -11.78 1.61
C ILE A 573 29.45 -10.67 1.93
N GLY A 574 30.69 -10.82 1.46
CA GLY A 574 31.76 -9.84 1.60
C GLY A 574 32.20 -9.28 0.25
N ASP A 575 33.22 -8.42 0.26
CA ASP A 575 33.79 -7.88 -0.98
C ASP A 575 34.65 -8.91 -1.74
N THR A 576 35.17 -9.91 -1.01
CA THR A 576 35.95 -11.02 -1.56
C THR A 576 35.41 -12.36 -1.07
N PRO A 577 35.41 -13.42 -1.91
CA PRO A 577 35.03 -14.76 -1.50
C PRO A 577 35.85 -15.25 -0.30
N GLY A 578 35.18 -15.85 0.69
CA GLY A 578 35.80 -16.35 1.91
C GLY A 578 35.52 -17.83 2.17
N ASP A 579 35.84 -18.30 3.37
CA ASP A 579 35.36 -19.60 3.85
C ASP A 579 33.96 -19.47 4.47
N LEU A 580 33.10 -20.47 4.28
CA LEU A 580 31.83 -20.54 5.01
C LEU A 580 32.11 -20.83 6.49
N LYS A 581 31.63 -19.98 7.40
CA LYS A 581 31.89 -20.03 8.84
C LYS A 581 30.59 -20.10 9.64
N SER A 582 30.66 -20.75 10.80
CA SER A 582 29.60 -20.80 11.81
C SER A 582 29.55 -19.48 12.60
N ASN A 583 29.13 -18.41 11.93
CA ASN A 583 28.97 -17.07 12.52
C ASN A 583 27.59 -16.48 12.20
N LEU A 584 27.21 -15.44 12.95
CA LEU A 584 25.88 -14.86 12.83
C LEU A 584 25.64 -14.24 11.44
N SER A 585 26.68 -13.74 10.75
CA SER A 585 26.55 -13.09 9.44
C SER A 585 26.08 -14.08 8.39
N MET A 586 26.81 -15.19 8.27
CA MET A 586 26.57 -16.22 7.28
C MET A 586 25.28 -16.99 7.59
N MET A 587 24.97 -17.25 8.86
CA MET A 587 23.69 -17.84 9.23
C MET A 587 22.50 -16.93 8.93
N SER A 588 22.65 -15.61 9.15
CA SER A 588 21.61 -14.65 8.79
C SER A 588 21.40 -14.55 7.27
N SER A 589 22.48 -14.67 6.49
CA SER A 589 22.39 -14.70 5.03
C SER A 589 21.68 -15.95 4.50
N LEU A 590 21.98 -17.12 5.05
CA LEU A 590 21.29 -18.37 4.72
C LEU A 590 19.82 -18.33 5.13
N TYR A 591 19.53 -17.85 6.34
CA TYR A 591 18.17 -17.67 6.83
C TYR A 591 17.37 -16.72 5.93
N ARG A 592 17.96 -15.59 5.55
CA ARG A 592 17.31 -14.61 4.67
C ARG A 592 16.94 -15.20 3.32
N GLN A 593 17.88 -15.87 2.65
CA GLN A 593 17.60 -16.51 1.35
C GLN A 593 16.44 -17.51 1.44
N THR A 594 16.45 -18.37 2.47
CA THR A 594 15.45 -19.44 2.63
C THR A 594 14.11 -18.95 3.16
N ARG A 595 14.11 -17.99 4.09
CA ARG A 595 12.88 -17.43 4.65
C ARG A 595 12.17 -16.51 3.65
N ILE A 596 12.90 -15.78 2.80
CA ILE A 596 12.31 -15.05 1.66
C ILE A 596 11.64 -16.05 0.70
N ALA A 597 12.31 -17.15 0.35
CA ALA A 597 11.73 -18.20 -0.50
C ALA A 597 10.43 -18.78 0.12
N SER A 598 10.49 -19.15 1.39
CA SER A 598 9.35 -19.66 2.16
C SER A 598 8.18 -18.67 2.25
N MET A 599 8.46 -17.36 2.42
CA MET A 599 7.41 -16.32 2.44
C MET A 599 6.61 -16.31 1.13
N PHE A 600 7.27 -16.51 -0.01
CA PHE A 600 6.63 -16.56 -1.32
C PHE A 600 6.05 -17.92 -1.70
N ASP A 601 6.16 -18.93 -0.84
CA ASP A 601 5.78 -20.33 -1.09
C ASP A 601 6.62 -20.97 -2.21
N LEU A 602 7.94 -20.73 -2.19
CA LEU A 602 8.93 -21.29 -3.12
C LEU A 602 9.97 -22.13 -2.39
N ALA A 603 10.51 -23.14 -3.06
CA ALA A 603 11.73 -23.80 -2.60
C ALA A 603 12.94 -22.84 -2.74
N GLY A 604 13.97 -23.02 -1.91
CA GLY A 604 15.17 -22.17 -1.93
C GLY A 604 15.83 -22.08 -3.30
N LYS A 605 15.93 -23.22 -4.00
CA LYS A 605 16.46 -23.29 -5.38
C LYS A 605 15.60 -22.53 -6.40
N ASP A 606 14.28 -22.59 -6.27
CA ASP A 606 13.35 -21.95 -7.21
C ASP A 606 13.34 -20.43 -6.99
N SER A 607 13.38 -19.99 -5.73
CA SER A 607 13.56 -18.58 -5.38
C SER A 607 14.88 -18.03 -5.92
N ARG A 608 15.98 -18.78 -5.78
CA ARG A 608 17.28 -18.41 -6.34
C ARG A 608 17.22 -18.33 -7.87
N ALA A 609 16.60 -19.32 -8.51
CA ALA A 609 16.43 -19.38 -9.96
C ALA A 609 15.56 -18.22 -10.49
N LEU A 610 14.56 -17.78 -9.72
CA LEU A 610 13.75 -16.60 -10.05
C LEU A 610 14.56 -15.31 -9.91
N ILE A 611 15.34 -15.15 -8.84
CA ILE A 611 16.24 -14.01 -8.66
C ILE A 611 17.24 -13.93 -9.83
N ASP A 612 17.79 -15.08 -10.24
CA ASP A 612 18.70 -15.17 -11.37
C ASP A 612 18.04 -14.74 -12.68
N LEU A 613 16.74 -14.99 -12.86
CA LEU A 613 15.98 -14.59 -14.04
C LEU A 613 15.69 -13.08 -14.07
N LEU A 614 15.61 -12.43 -12.91
CA LEU A 614 15.32 -11.00 -12.80
C LEU A 614 16.56 -10.11 -13.01
N ASP A 615 17.73 -10.49 -12.49
CA ASP A 615 18.98 -9.70 -12.70
C ASP A 615 20.27 -10.50 -12.40
N GLY A 616 20.19 -11.83 -12.26
CA GLY A 616 21.36 -12.67 -12.05
C GLY A 616 22.07 -12.45 -10.70
N GLU A 617 23.41 -12.44 -10.77
CA GLU A 617 24.29 -12.37 -9.59
C GLU A 617 24.15 -11.04 -8.82
N ALA A 618 23.84 -9.93 -9.50
CA ALA A 618 23.71 -8.62 -8.86
C ALA A 618 22.58 -8.61 -7.81
N TYR A 619 21.45 -9.25 -8.12
CA TYR A 619 20.36 -9.40 -7.16
C TYR A 619 20.66 -10.48 -6.12
N ARG A 620 21.31 -11.60 -6.48
CA ARG A 620 21.76 -12.60 -5.49
C ARG A 620 22.63 -11.95 -4.42
N LYS A 621 23.59 -11.10 -4.79
CA LYS A 621 24.44 -10.36 -3.85
C LYS A 621 23.64 -9.46 -2.91
N LYS A 622 22.63 -8.76 -3.45
CA LYS A 622 21.74 -7.90 -2.65
C LYS A 622 20.86 -8.72 -1.72
N ILE A 623 20.39 -9.91 -2.10
CA ILE A 623 19.65 -10.79 -1.20
C ILE A 623 20.56 -11.41 -0.15
N VAL A 624 21.78 -11.82 -0.50
CA VAL A 624 22.76 -12.40 0.44
C VAL A 624 23.16 -11.41 1.54
N THR A 625 23.33 -10.13 1.20
CA THR A 625 23.75 -9.06 2.12
C THR A 625 22.57 -8.32 2.77
N GLY A 626 21.45 -8.22 2.04
CA GLY A 626 20.24 -7.41 2.25
C GLY A 626 20.44 -5.99 2.76
N ARG A 627 21.52 -5.36 2.32
CA ARG A 627 21.73 -3.93 2.54
C ARG A 627 20.68 -3.11 1.81
N ILE A 628 20.24 -2.04 2.46
CA ILE A 628 19.39 -1.01 1.86
C ILE A 628 20.30 0.15 1.48
N HIS A 629 20.17 0.65 0.25
CA HIS A 629 20.96 1.79 -0.23
C HIS A 629 20.01 2.83 -0.84
N ALA A 630 20.31 4.12 -0.64
CA ALA A 630 19.53 5.17 -1.26
C ALA A 630 19.91 5.31 -2.75
N GLY A 631 18.91 5.42 -3.63
CA GLY A 631 19.11 5.79 -5.05
C GLY A 631 19.55 4.68 -6.00
N HIS A 632 19.56 3.43 -5.55
CA HIS A 632 19.83 2.25 -6.37
C HIS A 632 18.89 1.11 -5.97
N THR A 633 18.65 0.18 -6.90
CA THR A 633 17.88 -1.04 -6.61
C THR A 633 18.47 -1.77 -5.39
N ASP A 634 17.68 -1.97 -4.35
CA ASP A 634 18.10 -2.66 -3.12
C ASP A 634 17.19 -3.85 -2.80
N ILE A 635 17.36 -4.46 -1.61
CA ILE A 635 16.56 -5.63 -1.23
C ILE A 635 15.06 -5.33 -1.17
N LEU A 636 14.64 -4.12 -0.79
CA LEU A 636 13.23 -3.77 -0.72
C LEU A 636 12.60 -3.79 -2.12
N ASP A 637 13.32 -3.28 -3.12
CA ASP A 637 12.89 -3.34 -4.51
C ASP A 637 12.81 -4.78 -4.99
N ILE A 638 13.83 -5.61 -4.71
CA ILE A 638 13.84 -7.02 -5.09
C ILE A 638 12.65 -7.77 -4.48
N LEU A 639 12.31 -7.52 -3.21
CA LEU A 639 11.14 -8.13 -2.58
C LEU A 639 9.83 -7.76 -3.30
N MET A 640 9.68 -6.49 -3.71
CA MET A 640 8.52 -6.06 -4.50
C MET A 640 8.49 -6.70 -5.89
N GLN A 641 9.64 -6.84 -6.55
CA GLN A 641 9.75 -7.49 -7.85
C GLN A 641 9.49 -9.00 -7.77
N MET A 642 9.93 -9.66 -6.69
CA MET A 642 9.63 -11.06 -6.42
C MET A 642 8.14 -11.27 -6.15
N ASP A 643 7.49 -10.41 -5.35
CA ASP A 643 6.03 -10.47 -5.15
C ASP A 643 5.26 -10.38 -6.48
N TRP A 644 5.69 -9.46 -7.37
CA TRP A 644 5.14 -9.36 -8.72
C TRP A 644 5.35 -10.64 -9.53
N ALA A 645 6.59 -11.14 -9.59
CA ALA A 645 6.94 -12.28 -10.43
C ALA A 645 6.24 -13.56 -9.97
N VAL A 646 6.17 -13.79 -8.66
CA VAL A 646 5.46 -14.92 -8.07
C VAL A 646 3.96 -14.83 -8.32
N THR A 647 3.38 -13.63 -8.24
CA THR A 647 1.97 -13.42 -8.58
C THR A 647 1.72 -13.75 -10.06
N TRP A 648 2.56 -13.26 -10.98
CA TRP A 648 2.44 -13.56 -12.41
C TRP A 648 2.59 -15.06 -12.74
N LEU A 649 3.55 -15.75 -12.09
CA LEU A 649 3.73 -17.19 -12.25
C LEU A 649 2.51 -17.98 -11.74
N LYS A 650 1.96 -17.59 -10.58
CA LYS A 650 0.75 -18.20 -10.01
C LYS A 650 -0.48 -17.97 -10.89
N ASP A 651 -0.69 -16.74 -11.34
CA ASP A 651 -1.81 -16.36 -12.22
C ASP A 651 -1.78 -17.12 -13.55
N THR A 652 -0.59 -17.49 -14.01
CA THR A 652 -0.40 -18.21 -15.27
C THR A 652 -0.15 -19.71 -15.13
N GLY A 653 -0.08 -20.23 -13.89
CA GLY A 653 0.15 -21.64 -13.59
C GLY A 653 1.50 -22.17 -14.06
N ARG A 654 2.54 -21.33 -14.09
CA ARG A 654 3.86 -21.68 -14.63
C ARG A 654 4.87 -22.04 -13.55
N ASP A 655 5.72 -23.00 -13.87
CA ASP A 655 6.87 -23.40 -13.07
C ASP A 655 8.15 -22.65 -13.49
N ILE A 656 8.99 -22.29 -12.52
CA ILE A 656 10.20 -21.49 -12.74
C ILE A 656 11.26 -22.29 -13.50
N SER A 657 11.44 -23.57 -13.17
CA SER A 657 12.43 -24.43 -13.85
C SER A 657 12.03 -24.62 -15.32
N ALA A 658 10.76 -24.90 -15.57
CA ALA A 658 10.22 -25.01 -16.93
C ALA A 658 10.39 -23.70 -17.73
N LEU A 659 10.14 -22.54 -17.10
CA LEU A 659 10.32 -21.25 -17.76
C LEU A 659 11.78 -20.97 -18.12
N ARG A 660 12.73 -21.27 -17.24
CA ARG A 660 14.16 -21.06 -17.51
C ARG A 660 14.68 -21.95 -18.63
N LEU A 661 14.22 -23.20 -18.68
CA LEU A 661 14.47 -24.11 -19.80
C LEU A 661 13.90 -23.56 -21.10
N LEU A 662 12.66 -23.06 -21.07
CA LEU A 662 11.98 -22.48 -22.23
C LEU A 662 12.67 -21.21 -22.76
N LEU A 663 13.21 -20.38 -21.86
CA LEU A 663 13.97 -19.18 -22.23
C LEU A 663 15.42 -19.51 -22.64
N GLY A 664 15.85 -20.77 -22.50
CA GLY A 664 17.21 -21.18 -22.82
C GLY A 664 18.27 -20.70 -21.84
N VAL A 665 17.86 -20.30 -20.64
CA VAL A 665 18.78 -19.90 -19.56
C VAL A 665 19.50 -21.12 -19.01
N ASP A 666 18.77 -22.22 -18.83
CA ASP A 666 19.31 -23.51 -18.41
C ASP A 666 19.41 -24.45 -19.62
N SER A 667 20.50 -25.22 -19.69
CA SER A 667 20.74 -26.18 -20.78
C SER A 667 20.37 -27.60 -20.36
N THR A 668 19.78 -28.37 -21.28
CA THR A 668 19.53 -29.81 -21.06
C THR A 668 20.65 -30.64 -21.67
N GLU A 669 21.48 -31.28 -20.84
CA GLU A 669 22.49 -32.26 -21.28
C GLU A 669 21.89 -33.67 -21.53
N ALA A 670 20.61 -33.76 -21.89
CA ALA A 670 19.95 -35.05 -22.08
C ALA A 670 20.61 -35.82 -23.24
N PRO A 671 20.89 -37.13 -23.07
CA PRO A 671 21.45 -37.94 -24.14
C PRO A 671 20.49 -37.98 -25.33
N THR A 672 21.01 -37.78 -26.53
CA THR A 672 20.23 -37.74 -27.77
C THR A 672 19.67 -39.13 -28.09
N PRO A 673 18.33 -39.29 -28.17
CA PRO A 673 17.73 -40.58 -28.47
C PRO A 673 18.10 -41.05 -29.88
N GLN A 674 18.37 -42.35 -30.06
CA GLN A 674 18.67 -42.91 -31.37
C GLN A 674 17.53 -42.66 -32.38
N SER A 675 16.28 -42.65 -31.93
CA SER A 675 15.12 -42.35 -32.75
C SER A 675 15.16 -40.95 -33.38
N LEU A 676 15.76 -39.97 -32.69
CA LEU A 676 15.92 -38.62 -33.22
C LEU A 676 16.98 -38.58 -34.33
N ILE A 677 18.08 -39.32 -34.13
CA ILE A 677 19.13 -39.45 -35.16
C ILE A 677 18.56 -40.10 -36.41
N ASP A 678 17.77 -41.16 -36.26
CA ASP A 678 17.11 -41.85 -37.37
C ASP A 678 16.14 -40.92 -38.12
N GLN A 679 15.37 -40.11 -37.39
CA GLN A 679 14.50 -39.08 -37.99
C GLN A 679 15.27 -38.04 -38.79
N LEU A 680 16.39 -37.54 -38.26
CA LEU A 680 17.24 -36.57 -38.97
C LEU A 680 17.92 -37.17 -40.20
N ASN A 681 18.30 -38.45 -40.17
CA ASN A 681 18.81 -39.17 -41.34
C ASN A 681 17.74 -39.30 -42.44
N HIS A 682 16.51 -39.63 -42.05
CA HIS A 682 15.38 -39.64 -42.97
C HIS A 682 15.11 -38.25 -43.55
N LEU A 683 15.14 -37.21 -42.72
CA LEU A 683 14.99 -35.83 -43.17
C LEU A 683 16.10 -35.43 -44.16
N ALA A 684 17.35 -35.82 -43.91
CA ALA A 684 18.47 -35.56 -44.82
C ALA A 684 18.27 -36.21 -46.19
N LYS A 685 17.68 -37.41 -46.23
CA LYS A 685 17.33 -38.09 -47.49
C LYS A 685 16.24 -37.32 -48.23
N ASP A 686 15.14 -37.05 -47.54
CA ASP A 686 13.98 -36.38 -48.12
C ASP A 686 14.31 -34.94 -48.58
N ALA A 687 15.23 -34.26 -47.88
CA ALA A 687 15.74 -32.96 -48.26
C ALA A 687 16.56 -32.99 -49.56
N ARG A 688 17.43 -34.00 -49.76
CA ARG A 688 18.13 -34.20 -51.05
C ARG A 688 17.14 -34.44 -52.19
N ASP A 689 16.11 -35.25 -51.92
CA ASP A 689 15.06 -35.55 -52.89
C ASP A 689 14.16 -34.33 -53.15
N ALA A 690 14.05 -33.37 -52.22
CA ALA A 690 13.29 -32.13 -52.37
C ALA A 690 14.10 -30.97 -53.00
N ALA A 691 15.43 -31.05 -53.03
CA ALA A 691 16.29 -30.02 -53.61
C ALA A 691 16.03 -29.81 -55.12
N LEU A 692 16.12 -28.55 -55.56
CA LEU A 692 15.98 -28.13 -56.96
C LEU A 692 17.32 -28.34 -57.67
N ASN A 693 17.57 -29.57 -58.11
CA ASN A 693 18.80 -29.99 -58.78
C ASN A 693 18.71 -29.86 -60.31
N ALA A 694 19.87 -29.91 -60.98
CA ALA A 694 19.98 -29.78 -62.44
C ALA A 694 19.03 -30.71 -63.24
N PRO A 695 18.84 -32.00 -62.88
CA PRO A 695 17.90 -32.88 -63.60
C PRO A 695 16.45 -32.39 -63.56
N LYS A 696 16.00 -31.81 -62.45
CA LYS A 696 14.64 -31.25 -62.32
C LYS A 696 14.50 -29.93 -63.09
N LEU A 697 15.59 -29.17 -63.22
CA LEU A 697 15.61 -27.94 -64.00
C LEU A 697 15.58 -28.24 -65.50
N GLU A 698 16.34 -29.24 -65.97
CA GLU A 698 16.34 -29.71 -67.37
C GLU A 698 14.93 -30.15 -67.82
N ALA A 699 14.14 -30.73 -66.91
CA ALA A 699 12.76 -31.15 -67.20
C ALA A 699 11.82 -29.98 -67.56
N LEU A 700 12.19 -28.71 -67.29
CA LEU A 700 11.40 -27.53 -67.66
C LEU A 700 11.55 -27.13 -69.14
N ASN A 701 12.48 -27.77 -69.89
CA ASN A 701 12.76 -27.50 -71.31
C ASN A 701 13.05 -26.00 -71.57
N LEU A 702 13.96 -25.41 -70.80
CA LEU A 702 14.35 -24.01 -70.93
C LEU A 702 15.28 -23.79 -72.15
N PRO A 703 15.24 -22.62 -72.81
CA PRO A 703 16.13 -22.30 -73.94
C PRO A 703 17.61 -22.33 -73.53
N ALA A 704 18.47 -22.95 -74.34
CA ALA A 704 19.91 -23.01 -74.07
C ALA A 704 20.65 -21.69 -74.41
N GLN A 705 20.10 -20.91 -75.33
CA GLN A 705 20.65 -19.63 -75.81
C GLN A 705 19.56 -18.56 -75.88
N ASP A 706 19.97 -17.30 -75.75
CA ASP A 706 19.11 -16.13 -75.97
C ASP A 706 18.99 -15.77 -77.47
N ASP A 707 18.18 -14.75 -77.81
CA ASP A 707 17.95 -14.33 -79.20
C ASP A 707 19.23 -13.75 -79.88
N ASN A 708 20.30 -13.53 -79.10
CA ASN A 708 21.63 -13.09 -79.57
C ASN A 708 22.66 -14.23 -79.61
N GLU A 709 22.23 -15.50 -79.52
CA GLU A 709 23.07 -16.70 -79.47
C GLU A 709 23.97 -16.82 -78.20
N ALA A 710 23.72 -16.03 -77.15
CA ALA A 710 24.46 -16.12 -75.89
C ALA A 710 23.90 -17.26 -75.02
N ALA A 711 24.76 -18.08 -74.43
CA ALA A 711 24.35 -19.18 -73.55
C ALA A 711 23.70 -18.64 -72.25
N ILE A 712 22.52 -19.17 -71.89
CA ILE A 712 21.80 -18.74 -70.69
C ILE A 712 22.15 -19.68 -69.53
N ASP A 713 22.69 -19.13 -68.44
CA ASP A 713 22.94 -19.86 -67.20
C ASP A 713 21.74 -19.79 -66.26
N TRP A 714 20.78 -20.71 -66.44
CA TRP A 714 19.57 -20.77 -65.62
C TRP A 714 19.87 -21.09 -64.14
N SER A 715 20.80 -22.00 -63.88
CA SER A 715 21.17 -22.42 -62.52
C SER A 715 21.94 -21.35 -61.76
N GLY A 716 22.91 -20.70 -62.42
CA GLY A 716 23.86 -19.78 -61.79
C GLY A 716 23.47 -18.30 -61.89
N ALA A 717 22.90 -17.84 -63.00
CA ALA A 717 22.54 -16.43 -63.17
C ALA A 717 21.10 -16.13 -62.71
N VAL A 718 20.13 -17.01 -63.04
CA VAL A 718 18.71 -16.73 -62.80
C VAL A 718 18.22 -17.24 -61.43
N LEU A 719 18.64 -18.44 -61.02
CA LEU A 719 18.14 -19.08 -59.80
C LEU A 719 18.98 -18.83 -58.53
N VAL A 720 20.26 -18.47 -58.62
CA VAL A 720 21.13 -18.20 -57.45
C VAL A 720 20.54 -17.22 -56.42
N PRO A 721 19.83 -16.15 -56.80
CA PRO A 721 19.19 -15.27 -55.81
C PRO A 721 18.05 -15.94 -55.01
N LEU A 722 17.53 -17.06 -55.51
CA LEU A 722 16.36 -17.76 -54.98
C LEU A 722 16.67 -19.18 -54.49
N THR A 723 17.83 -19.75 -54.82
CA THR A 723 18.26 -21.09 -54.38
C THR A 723 19.70 -21.10 -53.88
N ASP A 724 19.97 -21.82 -52.80
CA ASP A 724 21.32 -21.98 -52.25
C ASP A 724 22.16 -23.01 -53.03
N ALA A 725 23.42 -23.22 -52.59
CA ALA A 725 24.35 -24.17 -53.21
C ALA A 725 23.88 -25.64 -53.17
N ASN A 726 22.95 -25.97 -52.26
CA ASN A 726 22.35 -27.29 -52.13
C ASN A 726 21.05 -27.44 -52.93
N GLY A 727 20.61 -26.39 -53.64
CA GLY A 727 19.33 -26.36 -54.37
C GLY A 727 18.10 -26.15 -53.47
N LEU A 728 18.29 -25.64 -52.25
CA LEU A 728 17.21 -25.29 -51.33
C LEU A 728 16.74 -23.84 -51.60
N VAL A 729 15.44 -23.59 -51.49
CA VAL A 729 14.89 -22.26 -51.76
C VAL A 729 15.30 -21.29 -50.65
N ILE A 730 15.93 -20.17 -51.03
CA ILE A 730 16.33 -19.11 -50.11
C ILE A 730 15.08 -18.40 -49.60
N SER A 731 15.00 -18.41 -48.29
CA SER A 731 13.90 -17.89 -47.51
C SER A 731 13.89 -16.36 -47.54
N GLN A 732 12.83 -15.75 -48.08
CA GLN A 732 12.72 -14.28 -48.25
C GLN A 732 12.53 -13.54 -46.93
N ALA A 733 12.71 -12.21 -46.93
CA ALA A 733 12.45 -11.39 -45.75
C ALA A 733 10.97 -11.43 -45.35
N LEU A 734 10.69 -11.52 -44.05
CA LEU A 734 9.31 -11.48 -43.55
C LEU A 734 8.68 -10.08 -43.79
N THR A 735 7.50 -10.08 -44.39
CA THR A 735 6.62 -8.90 -44.58
C THR A 735 5.34 -9.07 -43.77
N LEU A 736 4.58 -8.00 -43.50
CA LEU A 736 3.30 -8.11 -42.76
C LEU A 736 2.26 -9.02 -43.44
N VAL A 737 2.16 -8.93 -44.76
CA VAL A 737 1.27 -9.74 -45.60
C VAL A 737 2.14 -10.75 -46.33
N ASP A 738 1.72 -12.01 -46.27
CA ASP A 738 2.40 -13.10 -46.95
C ASP A 738 2.04 -13.12 -48.44
N ASP A 739 2.90 -12.51 -49.26
CA ASP A 739 2.77 -12.49 -50.72
C ASP A 739 4.07 -12.97 -51.39
N LEU A 740 4.41 -14.23 -51.09
CA LEU A 740 5.54 -14.93 -51.68
C LEU A 740 5.49 -14.97 -53.22
N PRO A 741 4.33 -15.22 -53.88
CA PRO A 741 4.28 -15.24 -55.34
C PRO A 741 4.72 -13.93 -55.98
N SER A 742 4.25 -12.77 -55.48
CA SER A 742 4.66 -11.48 -56.04
C SER A 742 6.13 -11.18 -55.77
N THR A 743 6.63 -11.56 -54.58
CA THR A 743 8.04 -11.38 -54.19
C THR A 743 8.96 -12.19 -55.12
N PHE A 744 8.67 -13.47 -55.34
CA PHE A 744 9.44 -14.30 -56.27
C PHE A 744 9.31 -13.82 -57.71
N THR A 745 8.13 -13.38 -58.13
CA THR A 745 7.92 -12.82 -59.47
C THR A 745 8.78 -11.57 -59.68
N ALA A 746 8.87 -10.68 -58.69
CA ALA A 746 9.69 -9.48 -58.77
C ALA A 746 11.18 -9.82 -58.91
N VAL A 747 11.69 -10.75 -58.12
CA VAL A 747 13.10 -11.19 -58.20
C VAL A 747 13.38 -11.85 -59.56
N LEU A 748 12.50 -12.74 -60.02
CA LEU A 748 12.64 -13.39 -61.33
C LEU A 748 12.59 -12.38 -62.48
N ALA A 749 11.69 -11.39 -62.42
CA ALA A 749 11.59 -10.34 -63.43
C ALA A 749 12.90 -9.54 -63.54
N THR A 750 13.53 -9.20 -62.40
CA THR A 750 14.85 -8.53 -62.40
C THR A 750 15.95 -9.38 -63.03
N GLN A 751 15.95 -10.70 -62.80
CA GLN A 751 16.96 -11.59 -63.38
C GLN A 751 16.70 -11.91 -64.88
N LEU A 752 15.45 -11.83 -65.33
CA LEU A 752 15.06 -12.04 -66.72
C LEU A 752 15.19 -10.78 -67.60
N GLU A 753 15.28 -9.59 -67.00
CA GLU A 753 15.48 -8.31 -67.70
C GLU A 753 16.74 -8.29 -68.60
N PRO A 754 17.94 -8.69 -68.14
CA PRO A 754 19.17 -8.64 -68.95
C PRO A 754 19.25 -9.68 -70.06
N ILE A 755 18.35 -10.68 -70.10
CA ILE A 755 18.36 -11.76 -71.10
C ILE A 755 17.58 -11.30 -72.34
N ALA A 756 18.17 -11.39 -73.52
CA ALA A 756 17.52 -10.97 -74.77
C ALA A 756 16.55 -12.05 -75.28
N LEU A 757 15.28 -11.96 -74.87
CA LEU A 757 14.19 -12.84 -75.28
C LEU A 757 12.94 -12.01 -75.59
N ASP A 758 12.14 -12.45 -76.55
CA ASP A 758 10.80 -11.90 -76.81
C ASP A 758 9.94 -11.83 -75.54
N ASP A 759 9.17 -10.74 -75.37
CA ASP A 759 8.33 -10.50 -74.18
C ASP A 759 7.30 -11.61 -73.92
N SER A 760 6.79 -12.22 -75.00
CA SER A 760 5.85 -13.34 -74.91
C SER A 760 6.51 -14.60 -74.31
N VAL A 761 7.77 -14.87 -74.68
CA VAL A 761 8.57 -15.99 -74.18
C VAL A 761 9.00 -15.74 -72.73
N LYS A 762 9.40 -14.50 -72.39
CA LYS A 762 9.73 -14.11 -71.01
C LYS A 762 8.55 -14.34 -70.06
N THR A 763 7.33 -14.01 -70.49
CA THR A 763 6.13 -14.19 -69.66
C THR A 763 5.81 -15.67 -69.40
N GLU A 764 5.98 -16.52 -70.42
CA GLU A 764 5.80 -17.98 -70.28
C GLU A 764 6.89 -18.61 -69.39
N LEU A 765 8.14 -18.22 -69.58
CA LEU A 765 9.27 -18.69 -68.76
C LEU A 765 9.14 -18.27 -67.30
N MET A 766 8.73 -17.02 -67.05
CA MET A 766 8.51 -16.51 -65.70
C MET A 766 7.44 -17.34 -64.97
N THR A 767 6.35 -17.72 -65.65
CA THR A 767 5.30 -18.57 -65.08
C THR A 767 5.84 -19.96 -64.72
N ARG A 768 6.59 -20.61 -65.63
CA ARG A 768 7.17 -21.94 -65.39
C ARG A 768 8.20 -21.94 -64.26
N LEU A 769 9.07 -20.94 -64.22
CA LEU A 769 10.08 -20.79 -63.17
C LEU A 769 9.44 -20.47 -61.81
N LEU A 770 8.42 -19.63 -61.79
CA LEU A 770 7.66 -19.34 -60.57
C LEU A 770 6.98 -20.60 -60.01
N GLU A 771 6.29 -21.37 -60.86
CA GLU A 771 5.70 -22.65 -60.45
C GLU A 771 6.74 -23.65 -59.94
N PHE A 772 7.91 -23.71 -60.59
CA PHE A 772 9.02 -24.57 -60.17
C PHE A 772 9.54 -24.21 -58.77
N ILE A 773 9.79 -22.92 -58.52
CA ILE A 773 10.31 -22.44 -57.23
C ILE A 773 9.25 -22.59 -56.14
N LEU A 774 7.99 -22.21 -56.40
CA LEU A 774 6.90 -22.35 -55.43
C LEU A 774 6.67 -23.82 -55.05
N LYS A 775 6.71 -24.74 -56.01
CA LYS A 775 6.58 -26.18 -55.74
C LYS A 775 7.75 -26.70 -54.91
N GLY A 776 8.98 -26.26 -55.21
CA GLY A 776 10.16 -26.55 -54.40
C GLY A 776 10.01 -26.05 -52.96
N TYR A 777 9.67 -24.78 -52.81
CA TYR A 777 9.45 -24.12 -51.52
C TYR A 777 8.40 -24.85 -50.67
N ILE A 778 7.22 -25.15 -51.23
CA ILE A 778 6.15 -25.85 -50.50
C ILE A 778 6.62 -27.25 -50.07
N THR A 779 7.32 -27.97 -50.95
CA THR A 779 7.79 -29.33 -50.64
C THR A 779 8.82 -29.32 -49.52
N GLN A 780 9.76 -28.36 -49.55
CA GLN A 780 10.78 -28.19 -48.52
C GLN A 780 10.16 -27.77 -47.17
N ASN A 781 9.20 -26.83 -47.16
CA ASN A 781 8.50 -26.43 -45.92
C ASN A 781 7.74 -27.59 -45.27
N ARG A 782 7.04 -28.42 -46.07
CA ARG A 782 6.31 -29.59 -45.56
C ARG A 782 7.17 -30.58 -44.77
N LEU A 783 8.46 -30.70 -45.12
CA LEU A 783 9.38 -31.56 -44.39
C LEU A 783 9.60 -31.06 -42.95
N ILE A 784 9.82 -29.75 -42.80
CA ILE A 784 10.02 -29.13 -41.48
C ILE A 784 8.71 -29.05 -40.70
N GLU A 785 7.60 -28.74 -41.37
CA GLU A 785 6.27 -28.78 -40.77
C GLU A 785 6.00 -30.14 -40.12
N GLY A 786 6.29 -31.24 -40.82
CA GLY A 786 6.15 -32.60 -40.28
C GLY A 786 7.09 -32.88 -39.10
N LEU A 787 8.33 -32.38 -39.16
CA LEU A 787 9.33 -32.53 -38.10
C LEU A 787 8.91 -31.79 -36.81
N LEU A 788 8.51 -30.53 -36.91
CA LEU A 788 8.11 -29.70 -35.77
C LEU A 788 6.73 -30.11 -35.22
N GLN A 789 5.83 -30.59 -36.07
CA GLN A 789 4.58 -31.17 -35.60
C GLN A 789 4.82 -32.45 -34.79
N THR A 790 5.77 -33.28 -35.20
CA THR A 790 6.11 -34.52 -34.49
C THR A 790 6.80 -34.26 -33.15
N ASN A 791 7.75 -33.30 -33.10
CA ASN A 791 8.56 -33.06 -31.91
C ASN A 791 7.96 -32.06 -30.92
N ALA A 792 7.21 -31.06 -31.39
CA ALA A 792 6.69 -29.96 -30.57
C ALA A 792 5.17 -29.75 -30.71
N GLY A 793 4.46 -30.54 -31.53
CA GLY A 793 3.02 -30.38 -31.75
C GLY A 793 2.64 -29.10 -32.50
N LEU A 794 3.58 -28.45 -33.17
CA LEU A 794 3.35 -27.15 -33.82
C LEU A 794 2.37 -27.27 -35.01
N PRO A 795 1.32 -26.44 -35.10
CA PRO A 795 0.49 -26.30 -36.29
C PRO A 795 1.29 -25.87 -37.51
N LEU A 796 0.96 -26.44 -38.67
CA LEU A 796 1.69 -26.29 -39.93
C LEU A 796 1.85 -24.82 -40.35
N ASP A 797 0.79 -24.00 -40.17
CA ASP A 797 0.75 -22.58 -40.55
C ASP A 797 1.74 -21.70 -39.77
N ARG A 798 2.24 -22.17 -38.62
CA ARG A 798 3.15 -21.41 -37.75
C ARG A 798 4.62 -21.74 -37.97
N CYS A 799 4.91 -22.81 -38.72
CA CYS A 799 6.25 -23.36 -38.89
C CYS A 799 7.25 -22.29 -39.36
N GLU A 800 6.95 -21.57 -40.45
CA GLU A 800 7.85 -20.54 -40.95
C GLU A 800 8.12 -19.46 -39.90
N THR A 801 7.07 -18.90 -39.29
CA THR A 801 7.23 -17.83 -38.30
C THR A 801 8.04 -18.25 -37.07
N VAL A 802 7.87 -19.49 -36.59
CA VAL A 802 8.64 -20.01 -35.46
C VAL A 802 10.10 -20.23 -35.83
N MET A 803 10.38 -20.76 -37.03
CA MET A 803 11.77 -20.89 -37.49
C MET A 803 12.48 -19.55 -37.54
N ARG A 804 11.79 -18.52 -38.07
CA ARG A 804 12.33 -17.16 -38.15
C ARG A 804 12.56 -16.55 -36.77
N TRP A 805 11.66 -16.82 -35.83
CA TRP A 805 11.83 -16.38 -34.44
C TRP A 805 13.09 -16.99 -33.81
N ALA A 806 13.36 -18.27 -34.08
CA ALA A 806 14.58 -18.95 -33.63
C ALA A 806 15.86 -18.54 -34.38
N GLY A 807 15.79 -17.57 -35.31
CA GLY A 807 16.93 -17.12 -36.10
C GLY A 807 17.33 -18.05 -37.25
N SER A 808 16.48 -19.02 -37.62
CA SER A 808 16.71 -19.98 -38.69
C SER A 808 15.67 -19.84 -39.82
N SER A 809 15.78 -20.66 -40.84
CA SER A 809 14.78 -20.82 -41.89
C SER A 809 14.85 -22.23 -42.47
N VAL A 810 13.84 -22.65 -43.24
CA VAL A 810 13.80 -23.99 -43.82
C VAL A 810 15.05 -24.30 -44.63
N GLY A 811 15.48 -23.38 -45.49
CA GLY A 811 16.69 -23.55 -46.29
C GLY A 811 17.96 -23.65 -45.43
N ILE A 812 18.09 -22.82 -44.39
CA ILE A 812 19.26 -22.82 -43.51
C ILE A 812 19.36 -24.16 -42.76
N PHE A 813 18.29 -24.57 -42.07
CA PHE A 813 18.31 -25.80 -41.27
C PHE A 813 18.47 -27.06 -42.14
N LEU A 814 17.75 -27.15 -43.27
CA LEU A 814 17.95 -28.27 -44.20
C LEU A 814 19.37 -28.26 -44.79
N GLY A 815 19.95 -27.09 -45.04
CA GLY A 815 21.34 -26.94 -45.49
C GLY A 815 22.35 -27.45 -44.46
N GLU A 816 22.13 -27.17 -43.17
CA GLU A 816 22.92 -27.71 -42.06
C GLU A 816 22.84 -29.25 -42.00
N VAL A 817 21.63 -29.81 -42.13
CA VAL A 817 21.39 -31.26 -42.16
C VAL A 817 22.08 -31.92 -43.36
N LEU A 818 22.01 -31.32 -44.53
CA LEU A 818 22.66 -31.82 -45.75
C LEU A 818 24.18 -31.77 -45.63
N SER A 819 24.72 -30.66 -45.12
CA SER A 819 26.16 -30.47 -44.91
C SER A 819 26.71 -31.45 -43.89
N ALA A 820 25.99 -31.69 -42.79
CA ALA A 820 26.39 -32.65 -41.75
C ALA A 820 26.38 -34.11 -42.24
N THR A 821 25.65 -34.42 -43.31
CA THR A 821 25.55 -35.78 -43.89
C THR A 821 26.28 -35.92 -45.23
N ALA A 822 27.18 -34.99 -45.58
CA ALA A 822 27.86 -34.97 -46.88
C ALA A 822 28.91 -36.10 -47.05
N ASP A 823 29.66 -36.42 -45.99
CA ASP A 823 30.82 -37.32 -46.05
C ASP A 823 30.51 -38.79 -45.73
N ALA A 824 29.32 -39.11 -45.19
CA ALA A 824 28.91 -40.46 -44.83
C ALA A 824 27.54 -40.79 -45.45
N GLU A 825 27.43 -41.94 -46.12
CA GLU A 825 26.15 -42.45 -46.63
C GLU A 825 25.12 -42.54 -45.48
N LEU A 826 24.21 -41.56 -45.43
CA LEU A 826 22.97 -41.55 -44.65
C LEU A 826 23.07 -41.74 -43.12
N SER A 827 24.22 -41.47 -42.51
CA SER A 827 24.35 -41.45 -41.04
C SER A 827 24.89 -40.12 -40.55
N LEU A 828 24.10 -39.39 -39.75
CA LEU A 828 24.49 -38.20 -39.02
C LEU A 828 25.62 -38.57 -38.05
N PRO A 829 26.84 -38.06 -38.26
CA PRO A 829 27.93 -38.33 -37.34
C PRO A 829 27.72 -37.50 -36.06
N LEU A 830 27.93 -38.11 -34.89
CA LEU A 830 27.96 -37.38 -33.58
C LEU A 830 29.23 -36.53 -33.40
N THR A 831 29.86 -36.12 -34.52
CA THR A 831 30.93 -35.12 -34.60
C THR A 831 30.38 -33.72 -34.37
N ASP A 832 31.24 -32.70 -34.34
CA ASP A 832 30.85 -31.32 -34.04
C ASP A 832 29.73 -30.81 -34.97
N SER A 833 29.76 -31.13 -36.27
CA SER A 833 28.72 -30.77 -37.24
C SER A 833 27.34 -31.36 -36.94
N GLY A 834 27.26 -32.62 -36.49
CA GLY A 834 25.99 -33.25 -36.15
C GLY A 834 25.42 -32.74 -34.82
N LYS A 835 26.29 -32.38 -33.86
CA LYS A 835 25.87 -31.73 -32.61
C LYS A 835 25.23 -30.37 -32.87
N VAL A 836 25.78 -29.58 -33.77
CA VAL A 836 25.19 -28.28 -34.18
C VAL A 836 23.77 -28.47 -34.71
N VAL A 837 23.52 -29.44 -35.60
CA VAL A 837 22.16 -29.73 -36.11
C VAL A 837 21.19 -30.07 -34.97
N ILE A 838 21.63 -30.85 -34.00
CA ILE A 838 20.82 -31.22 -32.84
C ILE A 838 20.55 -30.00 -31.96
N GLU A 839 21.55 -29.17 -31.68
CA GLU A 839 21.41 -27.93 -30.91
C GLU A 839 20.44 -26.94 -31.59
N THR A 840 20.54 -26.79 -32.92
CA THR A 840 19.61 -26.00 -33.71
C THR A 840 18.19 -26.56 -33.62
N LEU A 841 18.01 -27.89 -33.74
CA LEU A 841 16.70 -28.53 -33.59
C LEU A 841 16.11 -28.33 -32.19
N MET A 842 16.90 -28.53 -31.13
CA MET A 842 16.45 -28.31 -29.75
C MET A 842 16.04 -26.86 -29.52
N THR A 843 16.76 -25.91 -30.13
CA THR A 843 16.38 -24.50 -30.14
C THR A 843 15.05 -24.29 -30.87
N LEU A 844 14.85 -24.89 -32.05
CA LEU A 844 13.59 -24.81 -32.78
C LEU A 844 12.41 -25.41 -32.01
N VAL A 845 12.60 -26.57 -31.36
CA VAL A 845 11.59 -27.21 -30.51
C VAL A 845 11.22 -26.31 -29.34
N ARG A 846 12.20 -25.69 -28.67
CA ARG A 846 11.97 -24.75 -27.58
C ARG A 846 11.13 -23.54 -28.01
N TYR A 847 11.45 -22.95 -29.15
CA TYR A 847 10.68 -21.82 -29.70
C TYR A 847 9.26 -22.25 -30.15
N ALA A 848 9.11 -23.47 -30.67
CA ALA A 848 7.81 -24.04 -31.00
C ALA A 848 6.96 -24.28 -29.76
N GLU A 849 7.54 -24.81 -28.68
CA GLU A 849 6.89 -24.96 -27.38
C GLU A 849 6.48 -23.60 -26.80
N ALA A 850 7.33 -22.57 -26.92
CA ALA A 850 7.00 -21.22 -26.49
C ALA A 850 5.78 -20.67 -27.25
N ASN A 851 5.74 -20.84 -28.58
CA ASN A 851 4.57 -20.47 -29.38
C ASN A 851 3.31 -21.24 -28.97
N GLN A 852 3.42 -22.54 -28.68
CA GLN A 852 2.29 -23.35 -28.22
C GLN A 852 1.75 -22.89 -26.87
N GLN A 853 2.62 -22.65 -25.89
CA GLN A 853 2.22 -22.16 -24.57
C GLN A 853 1.58 -20.77 -24.60
N LEU A 854 2.06 -19.90 -25.49
CA LEU A 854 1.51 -18.56 -25.71
C LEU A 854 0.27 -18.60 -26.64
N GLY A 855 0.09 -19.69 -27.37
CA GLY A 855 -1.00 -19.90 -28.33
C GLY A 855 -1.01 -18.92 -29.50
N LEU A 856 0.11 -18.27 -29.84
CA LEU A 856 0.15 -17.19 -30.84
C LEU A 856 -0.20 -17.68 -32.24
N SER A 857 -1.01 -16.91 -32.98
CA SER A 857 -1.26 -17.20 -34.40
C SER A 857 -0.04 -16.88 -35.27
N ALA A 858 0.01 -17.45 -36.48
CA ALA A 858 1.06 -17.14 -37.45
C ALA A 858 1.09 -15.62 -37.76
N GLN A 859 -0.07 -14.98 -37.92
CA GLN A 859 -0.15 -13.55 -38.20
C GLN A 859 0.35 -12.68 -37.03
N ALA A 860 0.00 -13.03 -35.79
CA ALA A 860 0.44 -12.29 -34.62
C ALA A 860 1.97 -12.39 -34.46
N LEU A 861 2.52 -13.60 -34.51
CA LEU A 861 3.97 -13.80 -34.41
C LEU A 861 4.70 -13.10 -35.57
N ARG A 862 4.22 -13.23 -36.82
CA ARG A 862 4.77 -12.53 -37.98
C ARG A 862 4.81 -11.01 -37.77
N THR A 863 3.73 -10.44 -37.23
CA THR A 863 3.65 -9.01 -36.95
C THR A 863 4.75 -8.57 -35.98
N PHE A 864 4.94 -9.28 -34.87
CA PHE A 864 5.94 -8.94 -33.86
C PHE A 864 7.38 -9.28 -34.26
N LEU A 865 7.59 -10.20 -35.21
CA LEU A 865 8.91 -10.44 -35.80
C LEU A 865 9.32 -9.34 -36.78
N VAL A 866 8.36 -8.81 -37.56
CA VAL A 866 8.59 -7.70 -38.49
C VAL A 866 8.75 -6.37 -37.74
N TYR A 867 7.93 -6.15 -36.69
CA TYR A 867 7.98 -4.97 -35.85
C TYR A 867 8.10 -5.32 -34.36
N PRO A 868 9.29 -5.74 -33.88
CA PRO A 868 9.53 -6.03 -32.46
C PRO A 868 9.20 -4.86 -31.53
N GLN A 869 9.38 -3.63 -32.02
CA GLN A 869 9.05 -2.40 -31.30
C GLN A 869 7.55 -2.26 -30.94
N TRP A 870 6.66 -2.99 -31.62
CA TRP A 870 5.23 -3.03 -31.27
C TRP A 870 4.95 -3.86 -30.01
N LEU A 871 5.91 -4.66 -29.53
CA LEU A 871 5.85 -5.25 -28.19
C LEU A 871 6.39 -4.26 -27.16
N HIS A 872 7.61 -3.79 -27.38
CA HIS A 872 8.32 -2.86 -26.49
C HIS A 872 9.33 -2.03 -27.28
N ALA A 873 9.47 -0.74 -26.98
CA ALA A 873 10.34 0.18 -27.72
C ALA A 873 11.83 -0.19 -27.71
N SER A 874 12.29 -0.97 -26.72
CA SER A 874 13.68 -1.44 -26.64
C SER A 874 14.00 -2.65 -27.52
N PHE A 875 12.99 -3.34 -28.05
CA PHE A 875 13.20 -4.54 -28.86
C PHE A 875 13.53 -4.19 -30.31
N ASN A 876 14.50 -4.93 -30.86
CA ASN A 876 14.97 -4.79 -32.24
C ASN A 876 14.81 -6.12 -32.98
N ALA A 877 14.90 -6.09 -34.32
CA ALA A 877 14.95 -7.31 -35.11
C ALA A 877 16.39 -7.88 -35.13
N PRO A 878 16.58 -9.20 -34.92
CA PRO A 878 15.57 -10.22 -34.62
C PRO A 878 15.07 -10.16 -33.17
N LEU A 879 13.77 -10.43 -32.97
CA LEU A 879 13.17 -10.53 -31.65
C LEU A 879 13.73 -11.76 -30.92
N ASP A 880 14.33 -11.55 -29.76
CA ASP A 880 14.84 -12.63 -28.91
C ASP A 880 13.72 -13.27 -28.06
N LEU A 881 13.90 -14.53 -27.67
CA LEU A 881 13.07 -15.17 -26.65
C LEU A 881 13.68 -14.91 -25.26
N SER A 882 13.32 -13.77 -24.67
CA SER A 882 13.74 -13.31 -23.35
C SER A 882 12.56 -13.28 -22.38
N LEU A 883 12.81 -13.04 -21.08
CA LEU A 883 11.75 -12.88 -20.10
C LEU A 883 10.78 -11.76 -20.50
N GLY A 884 11.31 -10.63 -20.97
CA GLY A 884 10.52 -9.47 -21.38
C GLY A 884 9.66 -9.74 -22.61
N SER A 885 10.23 -10.34 -23.67
CA SER A 885 9.46 -10.64 -24.87
C SER A 885 8.41 -11.73 -24.61
N PHE A 886 8.76 -12.76 -23.84
CA PHE A 886 7.83 -13.81 -23.43
C PHE A 886 6.68 -13.24 -22.57
N PHE A 887 6.99 -12.39 -21.59
CA PHE A 887 6.00 -11.73 -20.74
C PHE A 887 5.02 -10.88 -21.56
N LEU A 888 5.50 -10.07 -22.50
CA LEU A 888 4.63 -9.21 -23.30
C LEU A 888 3.78 -10.01 -24.30
N LEU A 889 4.31 -11.09 -24.87
CA LEU A 889 3.53 -12.03 -25.66
C LEU A 889 2.48 -12.77 -24.80
N ASP A 890 2.78 -13.04 -23.53
CA ASP A 890 1.83 -13.59 -22.57
C ASP A 890 0.72 -12.58 -22.22
N ARG A 891 1.05 -11.28 -22.09
CA ARG A 891 0.04 -10.20 -21.94
C ARG A 891 -0.85 -10.07 -23.17
N TYR A 892 -0.27 -10.24 -24.36
CA TYR A 892 -1.03 -10.29 -25.62
C TYR A 892 -2.01 -11.48 -25.63
N ARG A 893 -1.52 -12.67 -25.25
CA ARG A 893 -2.37 -13.86 -25.08
C ARG A 893 -3.51 -13.60 -24.08
N ASP A 894 -3.18 -13.09 -22.90
CA ASP A 894 -4.16 -12.78 -21.86
C ASP A 894 -5.21 -11.79 -22.36
N TRP A 895 -4.81 -10.74 -23.09
CA TRP A 895 -5.76 -9.82 -23.74
C TRP A 895 -6.66 -10.54 -24.75
N ARG A 896 -6.10 -11.37 -25.64
CA ARG A 896 -6.88 -12.12 -26.64
C ARG A 896 -7.92 -13.02 -25.97
N ASP A 897 -7.53 -13.72 -24.92
CA ASP A 897 -8.37 -14.70 -24.25
C ASP A 897 -9.44 -14.04 -23.36
N SER A 898 -9.17 -12.83 -22.82
CA SER A 898 -10.09 -12.11 -21.91
C SER A 898 -10.97 -11.04 -22.57
N SER A 899 -10.57 -10.47 -23.71
CA SER A 899 -11.25 -9.30 -24.30
C SER A 899 -12.57 -9.61 -25.01
N GLY A 900 -12.78 -10.85 -25.47
CA GLY A 900 -13.93 -11.23 -26.30
C GLY A 900 -13.91 -10.62 -27.72
N HIS A 901 -12.81 -9.95 -28.10
CA HIS A 901 -12.60 -9.37 -29.42
C HIS A 901 -11.73 -10.27 -30.31
N PRO A 902 -11.87 -10.20 -31.65
CA PRO A 902 -11.00 -10.94 -32.55
C PRO A 902 -9.56 -10.40 -32.46
N GLU A 903 -8.59 -11.30 -32.60
CA GLU A 903 -7.15 -10.98 -32.56
C GLU A 903 -6.76 -9.88 -33.56
N THR A 904 -7.41 -9.87 -34.72
CA THR A 904 -7.22 -8.85 -35.77
C THR A 904 -7.54 -7.43 -35.31
N ALA A 905 -8.41 -7.26 -34.31
CA ALA A 905 -8.79 -5.93 -33.81
C ALA A 905 -7.59 -5.22 -33.16
N LEU A 906 -6.86 -5.90 -32.26
CA LEU A 906 -5.69 -5.29 -31.62
C LEU A 906 -4.53 -5.11 -32.61
N LEU A 907 -4.32 -6.06 -33.51
CA LEU A 907 -3.29 -5.90 -34.56
C LEU A 907 -3.59 -4.71 -35.47
N SER A 908 -4.86 -4.52 -35.85
CA SER A 908 -5.29 -3.35 -36.63
C SER A 908 -5.18 -2.03 -35.87
N TYR A 909 -5.38 -2.07 -34.55
CA TYR A 909 -5.14 -0.92 -33.69
C TYR A 909 -3.64 -0.56 -33.68
N LEU A 910 -2.75 -1.54 -33.45
CA LEU A 910 -1.31 -1.31 -33.41
C LEU A 910 -0.78 -0.80 -34.76
N SER A 911 -1.28 -1.31 -35.89
CA SER A 911 -0.91 -0.80 -37.21
C SER A 911 -1.32 0.66 -37.41
N ARG A 912 -2.52 1.05 -36.95
CA ARG A 912 -3.00 2.44 -36.98
C ARG A 912 -2.21 3.34 -36.04
N ALA A 913 -1.96 2.89 -34.81
CA ALA A 913 -1.22 3.63 -33.79
C ALA A 913 0.21 3.95 -34.26
N ASN A 914 0.85 3.03 -34.96
CA ASN A 914 2.19 3.19 -35.52
C ASN A 914 2.24 3.88 -36.90
N GLY A 915 1.14 4.47 -37.36
CA GLY A 915 1.13 5.34 -38.54
C GLY A 915 1.25 4.62 -39.89
N LEU A 916 0.97 3.31 -39.95
CA LEU A 916 0.81 2.61 -41.24
C LEU A 916 -0.49 3.02 -41.95
N GLU A 917 -1.42 3.67 -41.23
CA GLU A 917 -2.61 4.33 -41.78
C GLU A 917 -2.41 5.86 -41.76
N THR A 918 -2.65 6.50 -42.90
CA THR A 918 -2.34 7.91 -43.21
C THR A 918 -3.26 8.93 -42.50
N ALA A 919 -3.09 9.15 -41.19
CA ALA A 919 -3.82 10.18 -40.45
C ALA A 919 -2.94 11.39 -40.05
N LYS A 920 -3.56 12.58 -39.99
CA LYS A 920 -2.93 13.85 -39.58
C LYS A 920 -2.70 13.87 -38.06
N THR A 921 -1.56 14.41 -37.65
CA THR A 921 -0.92 14.27 -36.32
C THR A 921 -1.68 14.79 -35.09
N THR A 922 -2.75 15.59 -35.21
CA THR A 922 -3.42 16.21 -34.04
C THR A 922 -4.75 15.54 -33.65
N GLU A 923 -5.41 14.81 -34.57
CA GLU A 923 -6.64 14.04 -34.28
C GLU A 923 -6.36 12.56 -33.98
N GLN A 924 -5.12 12.11 -34.19
CA GLN A 924 -4.72 10.71 -34.08
C GLN A 924 -4.89 10.16 -32.65
N ALA A 925 -4.58 10.93 -31.61
CA ALA A 925 -4.75 10.48 -30.22
C ALA A 925 -6.22 10.21 -29.86
N GLN A 926 -7.14 11.08 -30.29
CA GLN A 926 -8.58 10.90 -30.06
C GLN A 926 -9.13 9.69 -30.82
N GLN A 927 -8.71 9.51 -32.08
CA GLN A 927 -9.12 8.36 -32.90
C GLN A 927 -8.53 7.04 -32.36
N CYS A 928 -7.28 7.04 -31.91
CA CYS A 928 -6.64 5.88 -31.30
C CYS A 928 -7.31 5.54 -29.96
N ALA A 929 -7.58 6.52 -29.10
CA ALA A 929 -8.29 6.28 -27.85
C ALA A 929 -9.72 5.76 -28.07
N ALA A 930 -10.45 6.27 -29.07
CA ALA A 930 -11.76 5.74 -29.45
C ALA A 930 -11.70 4.31 -29.97
N SER A 931 -10.60 3.94 -30.65
CA SER A 931 -10.37 2.58 -31.15
C SER A 931 -9.95 1.62 -30.03
N LEU A 932 -9.16 2.09 -29.05
CA LEU A 932 -8.64 1.29 -27.93
C LEU A 932 -9.68 1.09 -26.82
N ALA A 933 -10.52 2.09 -26.56
CA ALA A 933 -11.57 2.06 -25.54
C ALA A 933 -12.40 0.75 -25.49
N PRO A 934 -12.99 0.27 -26.61
CA PRO A 934 -13.71 -1.01 -26.58
C PRO A 934 -12.79 -2.19 -26.25
N LEU A 935 -11.53 -2.19 -26.72
CA LEU A 935 -10.58 -3.28 -26.53
C LEU A 935 -10.07 -3.40 -25.08
N THR A 936 -10.14 -2.31 -24.29
CA THR A 936 -9.76 -2.27 -22.87
C THR A 936 -10.95 -2.23 -21.93
N SER A 937 -12.18 -2.27 -22.46
CA SER A 937 -13.43 -2.09 -21.70
C SER A 937 -13.52 -0.75 -20.95
N TRP A 938 -12.81 0.28 -21.40
CA TRP A 938 -12.78 1.60 -20.80
C TRP A 938 -13.48 2.64 -21.68
N THR A 939 -13.62 3.88 -21.19
CA THR A 939 -14.18 4.97 -22.01
C THR A 939 -13.06 5.71 -22.74
N ALA A 940 -13.37 6.28 -23.92
CA ALA A 940 -12.37 7.02 -24.70
C ALA A 940 -11.77 8.20 -23.93
N SER A 941 -12.56 8.88 -23.08
CA SER A 941 -12.07 9.97 -22.23
C SER A 941 -11.06 9.49 -21.20
N GLU A 942 -11.32 8.36 -20.55
CA GLU A 942 -10.41 7.81 -19.54
C GLU A 942 -9.11 7.28 -20.18
N VAL A 943 -9.21 6.64 -21.34
CA VAL A 943 -8.04 6.22 -22.12
C VAL A 943 -7.18 7.43 -22.50
N LEU A 944 -7.78 8.54 -22.94
CA LEU A 944 -7.05 9.78 -23.24
C LEU A 944 -6.36 10.37 -22.01
N THR A 945 -7.03 10.37 -20.86
CA THR A 945 -6.44 10.87 -19.61
C THR A 945 -5.25 10.01 -19.18
N ALA A 946 -5.37 8.69 -19.25
CA ALA A 946 -4.26 7.79 -18.94
C ALA A 946 -3.14 7.93 -19.97
N SER A 947 -3.47 7.89 -21.26
CA SER A 947 -2.47 7.91 -22.33
C SER A 947 -1.72 9.24 -22.42
N ALA A 948 -2.25 10.35 -21.89
CA ALA A 948 -1.51 11.62 -21.79
C ALA A 948 -0.15 11.50 -21.08
N PHE A 949 0.06 10.48 -20.24
CA PHE A 949 1.34 10.18 -19.60
C PHE A 949 2.37 9.53 -20.55
N LEU A 950 1.93 9.00 -21.69
CA LEU A 950 2.79 8.43 -22.74
C LEU A 950 3.34 9.55 -23.63
N THR A 951 4.27 10.33 -23.08
CA THR A 951 4.81 11.53 -23.75
C THR A 951 5.63 11.22 -25.00
N ALA A 952 6.24 10.03 -25.08
CA ALA A 952 7.08 9.59 -26.20
C ALA A 952 6.33 9.56 -27.55
N HIS A 953 5.02 9.28 -27.52
CA HIS A 953 4.19 9.11 -28.72
C HIS A 953 2.94 10.01 -28.70
N ALA A 954 3.09 11.22 -28.16
CA ALA A 954 2.02 12.23 -28.10
C ALA A 954 0.70 11.70 -27.51
N GLY A 955 0.80 10.81 -26.52
CA GLY A 955 -0.33 10.21 -25.83
C GLY A 955 -1.04 9.09 -26.58
N VAL A 956 -0.36 8.41 -27.50
CA VAL A 956 -0.84 7.21 -28.19
C VAL A 956 -0.08 5.99 -27.66
N ALA A 957 -0.81 4.93 -27.27
CA ALA A 957 -0.20 3.64 -26.97
C ALA A 957 0.15 2.91 -28.28
N THR A 958 1.43 2.86 -28.62
CA THR A 958 1.97 2.28 -29.86
C THR A 958 2.46 0.84 -29.67
N SER A 959 2.60 0.38 -28.42
CA SER A 959 3.13 -0.95 -28.09
C SER A 959 2.20 -1.77 -27.18
N MET A 960 2.39 -3.10 -27.19
CA MET A 960 1.68 -4.01 -26.28
C MET A 960 1.99 -3.72 -24.81
N HIS A 961 3.22 -3.28 -24.51
CA HIS A 961 3.61 -2.81 -23.19
C HIS A 961 2.71 -1.68 -22.67
N GLU A 962 2.46 -0.67 -23.48
CA GLU A 962 1.60 0.48 -23.12
C GLU A 962 0.11 0.10 -23.09
N VAL A 963 -0.32 -0.80 -23.98
CA VAL A 963 -1.70 -1.33 -23.97
C VAL A 963 -1.96 -2.15 -22.69
N ASP A 964 -1.01 -2.99 -22.26
CA ASP A 964 -1.09 -3.71 -20.99
C ASP A 964 -1.15 -2.74 -19.81
N TRP A 965 -0.33 -1.69 -19.81
CA TRP A 965 -0.37 -0.66 -18.77
C TRP A 965 -1.76 0.01 -18.66
N ILE A 966 -2.39 0.37 -19.78
CA ILE A 966 -3.76 0.90 -19.79
C ILE A 966 -4.76 -0.12 -19.24
N LYS A 967 -4.60 -1.41 -19.58
CA LYS A 967 -5.43 -2.49 -19.02
C LYS A 967 -5.25 -2.60 -17.50
N ARG A 968 -4.03 -2.49 -16.96
CA ARG A 968 -3.75 -2.51 -15.52
C ARG A 968 -4.29 -1.27 -14.80
N MET A 969 -4.23 -0.10 -15.42
CA MET A 969 -4.91 1.12 -14.95
C MET A 969 -6.42 0.90 -14.83
N HIS A 970 -7.06 0.32 -15.85
CA HIS A 970 -8.49 -0.04 -15.80
C HIS A 970 -8.79 -1.04 -14.69
N SER A 971 -8.02 -2.12 -14.55
CA SER A 971 -8.19 -3.08 -13.45
C SER A 971 -8.08 -2.42 -12.07
N THR A 972 -7.17 -1.47 -11.90
CA THR A 972 -7.02 -0.70 -10.66
C THR A 972 -8.20 0.25 -10.44
N SER A 973 -8.72 0.86 -11.50
CA SER A 973 -9.93 1.69 -11.47
C SER A 973 -11.15 0.88 -11.00
N VAL A 974 -11.34 -0.33 -11.54
CA VAL A 974 -12.43 -1.23 -11.13
C VAL A 974 -12.31 -1.65 -9.66
N LEU A 975 -11.09 -1.95 -9.19
CA LEU A 975 -10.85 -2.35 -7.79
C LEU A 975 -11.08 -1.21 -6.78
N THR A 976 -10.69 0.01 -7.13
CA THR A 976 -10.72 1.16 -6.21
C THR A 976 -12.02 1.97 -6.31
N GLY A 977 -12.64 1.99 -7.50
CA GLY A 977 -13.72 2.89 -7.89
C GLY A 977 -13.24 4.26 -8.37
N LEU A 978 -11.92 4.48 -8.51
CA LEU A 978 -11.32 5.75 -8.90
C LEU A 978 -11.18 5.86 -10.42
N ALA A 979 -11.43 7.06 -10.97
CA ALA A 979 -11.13 7.39 -12.37
C ALA A 979 -9.61 7.51 -12.62
N ALA A 980 -9.17 7.48 -13.88
CA ALA A 980 -7.76 7.57 -14.27
C ALA A 980 -7.07 8.81 -13.66
N GLU A 981 -7.70 9.98 -13.76
CA GLU A 981 -7.16 11.23 -13.20
C GLU A 981 -6.97 11.13 -11.67
N GLN A 982 -7.90 10.47 -10.99
CA GLN A 982 -7.89 10.32 -9.54
C GLN A 982 -6.81 9.33 -9.09
N ILE A 983 -6.61 8.24 -9.84
CA ILE A 983 -5.51 7.29 -9.61
C ILE A 983 -4.18 8.00 -9.77
N LEU A 984 -3.99 8.75 -10.86
CA LEU A 984 -2.75 9.48 -11.14
C LEU A 984 -2.50 10.56 -10.07
N ALA A 985 -3.55 11.30 -9.67
CA ALA A 985 -3.45 12.26 -8.57
C ALA A 985 -3.04 11.58 -7.24
N ALA A 986 -3.55 10.38 -6.95
CA ALA A 986 -3.17 9.61 -5.77
C ALA A 986 -1.70 9.15 -5.84
N THR A 987 -1.24 8.66 -6.98
CA THR A 987 0.16 8.21 -7.16
C THR A 987 1.19 9.35 -7.14
N ASN A 988 0.73 10.59 -7.34
CA ASN A 988 1.58 11.79 -7.26
C ASN A 988 1.72 12.36 -5.84
N LEU A 989 0.99 11.82 -4.86
CA LEU A 989 1.08 12.31 -3.49
C LEU A 989 2.45 12.02 -2.88
N THR A 990 3.03 13.05 -2.28
CA THR A 990 4.31 13.04 -1.57
C THR A 990 4.14 13.65 -0.18
N ASN A 991 5.12 13.46 0.71
CA ASN A 991 5.14 14.13 2.01
C ASN A 991 5.16 15.68 1.90
N ALA A 992 5.66 16.22 0.78
CA ALA A 992 5.70 17.64 0.47
C ALA A 992 4.45 18.15 -0.28
N SER A 993 3.48 17.29 -0.57
CA SER A 993 2.25 17.68 -1.26
C SER A 993 1.38 18.61 -0.42
N THR A 994 0.73 19.58 -1.07
CA THR A 994 -0.11 20.58 -0.37
C THR A 994 -1.36 19.94 0.25
N PRO A 995 -1.92 20.54 1.32
CA PRO A 995 -3.17 20.07 1.93
C PRO A 995 -4.33 19.94 0.93
N GLU A 996 -4.40 20.83 -0.08
CA GLU A 996 -5.41 20.79 -1.14
C GLU A 996 -5.31 19.53 -2.00
N ASN A 997 -4.10 19.05 -2.30
CA ASN A 997 -3.90 17.81 -3.07
C ASN A 997 -4.37 16.60 -2.25
N TRP A 998 -4.01 16.53 -0.97
CA TRP A 998 -4.50 15.50 -0.05
C TRP A 998 -6.03 15.52 0.07
N LYS A 999 -6.64 16.71 0.15
CA LYS A 999 -8.09 16.88 0.16
C LYS A 999 -8.75 16.37 -1.10
N LYS A 1000 -8.24 16.75 -2.29
CA LYS A 1000 -8.79 16.32 -3.59
C LYS A 1000 -8.83 14.78 -3.68
N VAL A 1001 -7.75 14.11 -3.29
CA VAL A 1001 -7.67 12.64 -3.31
C VAL A 1001 -8.56 12.02 -2.23
N GLY A 1002 -8.55 12.55 -1.00
CA GLY A 1002 -9.38 12.04 0.10
C GLY A 1002 -10.88 12.11 -0.18
N GLU A 1003 -11.36 13.20 -0.77
CA GLU A 1003 -12.76 13.34 -1.19
C GLU A 1003 -13.12 12.37 -2.33
N ALA A 1004 -12.22 12.20 -3.31
CA ALA A 1004 -12.42 11.26 -4.43
C ALA A 1004 -12.51 9.80 -3.95
N VAL A 1005 -11.59 9.37 -3.08
CA VAL A 1005 -11.57 8.00 -2.52
C VAL A 1005 -12.84 7.73 -1.69
N MET A 1006 -13.28 8.69 -0.89
CA MET A 1006 -14.50 8.55 -0.10
C MET A 1006 -15.75 8.54 -0.97
N ALA A 1007 -15.78 9.31 -2.07
CA ALA A 1007 -16.87 9.27 -3.04
C ALA A 1007 -16.96 7.92 -3.74
N ALA A 1008 -15.82 7.33 -4.11
CA ALA A 1008 -15.74 6.00 -4.72
C ALA A 1008 -16.09 4.83 -3.76
N SER A 1009 -16.15 5.09 -2.46
CA SER A 1009 -16.45 4.08 -1.43
C SER A 1009 -17.88 4.18 -0.88
N ARG A 1010 -18.65 5.19 -1.31
CA ARG A 1010 -20.09 5.32 -1.05
C ARG A 1010 -20.88 4.59 -2.11
#